data_AF-A0A9E2UWM7-F1
#
_entry.id   AF-A0A9E2UWM7-F1
#
_cell.length_a   1.000
_cell.length_b   1.000
_cell.length_c   1.000
_cell.angle_alpha   90.00
_cell.angle_beta   90.00
_cell.angle_gamma   90.00
#
_symmetry.space_group_name_H-M   'P 1'
#
loop_
_entity.id
_entity.type
_entity.pdbx_description
1 polymer ?
#
loop_
_entity_poly.entity_id
_entity_poly.type
_entity_poly.pdbx_seq_one_letter_code
_entity_poly.pdbx_strand_id
1 'polypeptide(L)'
;MSVSMGGCPCHQKSDLLSVRAARIKRGSHRMKAKTHSGPASTLALAGAPIVVSDHASATTRLAAGELARYLFHLTGQLSPVVSRLPDKAPAVVLDAVAAAALGVGTDARVVGDQGYRLATFSRGARAGVAVAAASALGTLYGVYGLLEELGMGFYAGGDTFPDLPAPATLPLLSFDRIARPVFKVRGNMLHYNFLCGCTTWGLDDYKFYFDQLARMRCNMLLMHWYDGEPGAAYQVNGEYLAGGATPSTLSKPWGALAALRTSEFSFGTGRYFDEELFTSPPGERLSDRLTEIKRSEAMFSEATRYAREVGVGVAAGFETPRTDPAVPRERERFRTRLMQFLERNPHLSRLALWEHESGGCVGMEPPAAGTPGAALLEKRRADFAYLGNTQRVWEAIRFGRFAELAVEVLAREAPHLSLVLVGWGGDRWMQFADYCLAYDKMLPTTVAFTCHDNIDASMGPNVSTPWGQLPPARERWAMPWVEGDIEDCMVRQPHVESLGKLAPDALAKGCQGLLTLQWRTRDVEEETGYIARFAWNPQLTPAAFYRELARHAFGPDQEQRMGRCLGALQKLGARWTGVRGTVECGAMLWTGWVPHFPFELDERAVSYFIPKVEAIVKALSEVPTRADSEAAFHLLPQAQPAPASHDWGRPGVQAVKAVLQRLRDLAGEKRRSVLYKAFREIEETVYALRPALVIFGMTSRSNQAIDGFLIALHHTWRNTGVMEHGRVLRTIRHQVEGIRRRYVKEGRRARLERLDYLANTMDYVIHFDRAAMQLADGERVEQLLARAARARDAGDRLSAAGIAAAAYRSLVAAGMKDAVEAFARKLTTRCDFGTLATINVKPLPRYWETIGRLEAFLTAVPPHEVHARGREQEVWLSWQPGRPCAAQHLYRRPAGGSWKRINREPLAGDGAMFLDRPPRPGAYEYAVAALDGTGWESPMSHPASALCGPLENGPRIVACKPHGRLTAGADFHLRAAVVSDRDVVRVDIVARPFGVRQWERFPMLRRFRESYEGIVPAAAIRPGGLEFYVEAADSEGHRAVWPETAPALPWSACVQPNAAR
;
A
#
# COMPACT_ATOMS: atom_id res chain seq x y z
N MET A 1 43.77 44.64 -10.89
CA MET A 1 45.13 44.06 -10.81
C MET A 1 44.95 42.56 -10.93
N SER A 2 45.12 41.93 -12.11
CA SER A 2 46.36 41.72 -12.91
C SER A 2 47.13 40.48 -12.42
N VAL A 3 47.55 39.51 -13.24
CA VAL A 3 47.60 39.40 -14.72
C VAL A 3 47.58 37.88 -15.08
N SER A 4 46.81 37.38 -16.08
CA SER A 4 47.17 37.08 -17.49
C SER A 4 48.35 36.09 -17.68
N MET A 5 48.50 35.27 -18.74
CA MET A 5 47.88 35.09 -20.08
C MET A 5 48.07 33.60 -20.49
N GLY A 6 47.65 33.03 -21.64
CA GLY A 6 46.99 33.47 -22.89
C GLY A 6 46.60 32.20 -23.69
N GLY A 7 46.19 32.22 -24.97
CA GLY A 7 46.03 33.30 -25.95
C GLY A 7 45.12 32.87 -27.14
N CYS A 8 44.95 33.76 -28.12
CA CYS A 8 44.04 33.62 -29.30
C CYS A 8 44.90 33.34 -30.58
N PRO A 9 44.53 33.60 -31.88
CA PRO A 9 43.44 34.45 -32.42
C PRO A 9 42.74 34.02 -33.75
N CYS A 10 41.85 34.90 -34.25
CA CYS A 10 41.41 35.09 -35.67
C CYS A 10 40.56 33.98 -36.34
N HIS A 11 39.67 34.22 -37.33
CA HIS A 11 39.01 35.40 -37.93
C HIS A 11 37.76 34.87 -38.72
N GLN A 12 36.79 35.61 -39.32
CA GLN A 12 36.66 37.00 -39.80
C GLN A 12 35.15 37.36 -39.99
N LYS A 13 34.78 38.67 -39.97
CA LYS A 13 33.63 39.40 -40.61
C LYS A 13 32.20 38.76 -40.63
N SER A 14 31.11 39.38 -40.15
CA SER A 14 30.48 40.71 -40.45
C SER A 14 29.72 40.73 -41.81
N ASP A 15 28.57 41.42 -42.01
CA ASP A 15 28.09 42.69 -41.42
C ASP A 15 26.54 42.90 -41.41
N LEU A 16 26.06 43.72 -40.44
CA LEU A 16 25.00 44.77 -40.51
C LEU A 16 23.54 44.41 -40.91
N LEU A 17 22.46 45.11 -40.51
CA LEU A 17 22.16 46.37 -39.75
C LEU A 17 20.89 46.09 -38.87
N SER A 18 20.09 46.93 -38.19
CA SER A 18 19.92 48.38 -37.86
C SER A 18 18.85 48.50 -36.74
N VAL A 19 18.69 49.53 -35.88
CA VAL A 19 19.52 50.64 -35.36
C VAL A 19 18.96 51.07 -33.98
N ARG A 20 19.78 51.78 -33.19
CA ARG A 20 19.61 52.32 -31.82
C ARG A 20 18.23 52.83 -31.34
N ALA A 21 18.06 52.81 -30.02
CA ALA A 21 16.96 53.43 -29.27
C ALA A 21 17.21 54.91 -28.87
N ALA A 22 16.15 55.61 -28.43
CA ALA A 22 16.21 56.92 -27.78
C ALA A 22 15.16 57.04 -26.63
N ARG A 23 15.43 57.85 -25.60
CA ARG A 23 14.52 58.15 -24.47
C ARG A 23 13.87 59.52 -24.63
N ILE A 24 12.55 59.63 -24.45
CA ILE A 24 11.87 60.87 -24.06
C ILE A 24 10.84 60.56 -22.94
N LYS A 25 10.59 61.51 -22.04
CA LYS A 25 9.68 61.38 -20.88
C LYS A 25 8.37 62.17 -21.09
N ARG A 26 7.28 61.62 -20.54
CA ARG A 26 6.02 62.30 -20.13
C ARG A 26 5.25 63.09 -21.21
N GLY A 27 4.17 62.49 -21.69
CA GLY A 27 2.96 63.18 -22.16
C GLY A 27 1.74 62.50 -21.54
N SER A 28 0.83 63.24 -20.91
CA SER A 28 -0.31 62.67 -20.17
C SER A 28 -1.56 62.61 -21.04
N HIS A 29 -1.96 61.42 -21.51
CA HIS A 29 -3.25 61.19 -22.16
C HIS A 29 -3.97 59.97 -21.55
N ARG A 30 -5.18 60.19 -21.02
CA ARG A 30 -6.08 59.14 -20.54
C ARG A 30 -6.74 58.44 -21.74
N MET A 31 -6.14 57.38 -22.26
CA MET A 31 -6.92 56.40 -23.02
C MET A 31 -7.45 55.31 -22.09
N LYS A 32 -8.77 55.29 -21.91
CA LYS A 32 -9.46 54.17 -21.23
C LYS A 32 -9.43 52.94 -22.15
N ALA A 33 -8.44 52.08 -22.00
CA ALA A 33 -8.53 50.72 -22.53
C ALA A 33 -9.74 50.03 -21.89
N LYS A 34 -10.81 49.80 -22.66
CA LYS A 34 -11.96 49.03 -22.20
C LYS A 34 -11.56 47.57 -22.05
N THR A 35 -11.26 47.14 -20.83
CA THR A 35 -11.25 45.72 -20.48
C THR A 35 -12.67 45.19 -20.65
N HIS A 36 -12.94 44.49 -21.75
CA HIS A 36 -14.21 43.79 -21.98
C HIS A 36 -14.27 42.49 -21.15
N SER A 37 -14.17 42.64 -19.82
CA SER A 37 -14.48 41.59 -18.84
C SER A 37 -15.99 41.48 -18.66
N GLY A 38 -16.69 41.02 -19.71
CA GLY A 38 -18.00 40.42 -19.51
C GLY A 38 -17.86 39.12 -18.70
N PRO A 39 -18.88 38.69 -17.95
CA PRO A 39 -18.85 37.38 -17.31
C PRO A 39 -18.73 36.30 -18.40
N ALA A 40 -17.72 35.44 -18.29
CA ALA A 40 -17.62 34.27 -19.16
C ALA A 40 -18.85 33.39 -18.92
N SER A 41 -19.61 33.10 -19.97
CA SER A 41 -20.83 32.30 -19.85
C SER A 41 -20.48 30.89 -19.34
N THR A 42 -21.11 30.50 -18.23
CA THR A 42 -20.93 29.19 -17.60
C THR A 42 -22.07 28.25 -17.94
N LEU A 43 -21.73 26.99 -18.19
CA LEU A 43 -22.66 25.88 -18.25
C LEU A 43 -22.78 25.30 -16.83
N ALA A 44 -23.97 25.26 -16.26
CA ALA A 44 -24.24 24.53 -15.02
C ALA A 44 -24.74 23.11 -15.34
N LEU A 45 -24.26 22.12 -14.58
CA LEU A 45 -24.63 20.70 -14.75
C LEU A 45 -25.60 20.19 -13.66
N ALA A 46 -25.96 21.04 -12.69
CA ALA A 46 -26.96 20.71 -11.67
C ALA A 46 -28.32 20.39 -12.33
N GLY A 47 -28.82 19.17 -12.12
CA GLY A 47 -30.08 18.69 -12.70
C GLY A 47 -30.05 18.44 -14.22
N ALA A 48 -28.91 18.55 -14.89
CA ALA A 48 -28.80 18.38 -16.34
C ALA A 48 -29.05 16.92 -16.75
N PRO A 49 -29.99 16.63 -17.69
CA PRO A 49 -30.22 15.27 -18.14
C PRO A 49 -28.98 14.65 -18.82
N ILE A 50 -28.72 13.37 -18.50
CA ILE A 50 -27.59 12.59 -18.99
C ILE A 50 -28.09 11.74 -20.16
N VAL A 51 -27.67 12.08 -21.38
CA VAL A 51 -28.19 11.51 -22.63
C VAL A 51 -27.39 10.26 -23.02
N VAL A 52 -28.08 9.12 -23.07
CA VAL A 52 -27.54 7.77 -23.31
C VAL A 52 -28.50 6.99 -24.21
N SER A 53 -28.03 6.47 -25.35
CA SER A 53 -28.87 5.65 -26.24
C SER A 53 -29.50 4.45 -25.52
N ASP A 54 -30.75 4.11 -25.86
CA ASP A 54 -31.42 2.90 -25.37
C ASP A 54 -30.60 1.62 -25.68
N HIS A 55 -29.82 1.64 -26.76
CA HIS A 55 -28.94 0.54 -27.19
C HIS A 55 -27.50 0.66 -26.63
N ALA A 56 -27.26 1.51 -25.64
CA ALA A 56 -25.94 1.67 -25.04
C ALA A 56 -25.38 0.38 -24.41
N SER A 57 -24.07 0.31 -24.23
CA SER A 57 -23.42 -0.80 -23.53
C SER A 57 -23.68 -0.78 -22.01
N ALA A 58 -23.42 -1.91 -21.34
CA ALA A 58 -23.44 -1.97 -19.87
C ALA A 58 -22.45 -0.97 -19.23
N THR A 59 -21.22 -0.86 -19.77
CA THR A 59 -20.19 0.09 -19.31
C THR A 59 -20.61 1.55 -19.53
N THR A 60 -21.31 1.86 -20.62
CA THR A 60 -21.88 3.19 -20.87
C THR A 60 -23.02 3.52 -19.88
N ARG A 61 -23.88 2.54 -19.56
CA ARG A 61 -24.92 2.71 -18.52
C ARG A 61 -24.30 2.86 -17.12
N LEU A 62 -23.22 2.14 -16.81
CA LEU A 62 -22.44 2.34 -15.59
C LEU A 62 -21.88 3.78 -15.52
N ALA A 63 -21.25 4.27 -16.59
CA ALA A 63 -20.73 5.63 -16.67
C ALA A 63 -21.83 6.68 -16.42
N ALA A 64 -23.03 6.48 -16.97
CA ALA A 64 -24.19 7.35 -16.73
C ALA A 64 -24.67 7.31 -15.27
N GLY A 65 -24.74 6.12 -14.67
CA GLY A 65 -25.12 5.93 -13.27
C GLY A 65 -24.12 6.54 -12.29
N GLU A 66 -22.82 6.40 -12.56
CA GLU A 66 -21.74 7.05 -11.79
C GLU A 66 -21.80 8.58 -11.92
N LEU A 67 -21.97 9.10 -13.13
CA LEU A 67 -22.12 10.54 -13.35
C LEU A 67 -23.34 11.10 -12.60
N ALA A 68 -24.49 10.42 -12.66
CA ALA A 68 -25.68 10.80 -11.89
C ALA A 68 -25.43 10.74 -10.38
N ARG A 69 -24.72 9.70 -9.91
CA ARG A 69 -24.37 9.50 -8.49
C ARG A 69 -23.52 10.65 -7.95
N TYR A 70 -22.48 11.05 -8.67
CA TYR A 70 -21.60 12.14 -8.25
C TYR A 70 -22.19 13.54 -8.48
N LEU A 71 -22.92 13.80 -9.58
CA LEU A 71 -23.59 15.09 -9.77
C LEU A 71 -24.64 15.37 -8.69
N PHE A 72 -25.33 14.35 -8.18
CA PHE A 72 -26.23 14.50 -7.04
C PHE A 72 -25.47 14.90 -5.76
N HIS A 73 -24.35 14.23 -5.42
CA HIS A 73 -23.52 14.62 -4.26
C HIS A 73 -22.90 16.00 -4.39
N LEU A 74 -22.53 16.40 -5.61
CA LEU A 74 -21.96 17.72 -5.87
C LEU A 74 -23.03 18.82 -5.72
N THR A 75 -24.26 18.62 -6.21
CA THR A 75 -25.24 19.71 -6.42
C THR A 75 -26.52 19.61 -5.59
N GLY A 76 -26.79 18.46 -4.96
CA GLY A 76 -28.06 18.14 -4.33
C GLY A 76 -29.22 17.87 -5.32
N GLN A 77 -28.97 17.86 -6.63
CA GLN A 77 -30.00 17.74 -7.67
C GLN A 77 -29.85 16.45 -8.48
N LEU A 78 -30.97 15.75 -8.70
CA LEU A 78 -31.00 14.54 -9.53
C LEU A 78 -30.77 14.89 -11.00
N SER A 79 -29.77 14.28 -11.61
CA SER A 79 -29.48 14.39 -13.04
C SER A 79 -30.04 13.14 -13.74
N PRO A 80 -31.22 13.21 -14.40
CA PRO A 80 -31.90 12.03 -14.90
C PRO A 80 -31.21 11.45 -16.14
N VAL A 81 -31.05 10.13 -16.19
CA VAL A 81 -30.57 9.43 -17.40
C VAL A 81 -31.73 9.29 -18.39
N VAL A 82 -31.54 9.74 -19.63
CA VAL A 82 -32.57 9.83 -20.67
C VAL A 82 -32.02 9.40 -22.04
N SER A 83 -32.86 8.87 -22.94
CA SER A 83 -32.41 8.45 -24.28
C SER A 83 -32.58 9.49 -25.39
N ARG A 84 -33.06 10.69 -25.07
CA ARG A 84 -33.23 11.79 -26.04
C ARG A 84 -32.67 13.10 -25.49
N LEU A 85 -31.98 13.84 -26.35
CA LEU A 85 -31.45 15.17 -26.04
C LEU A 85 -32.60 16.18 -25.86
N PRO A 86 -32.72 16.88 -24.71
CA PRO A 86 -33.79 17.85 -24.49
C PRO A 86 -33.65 19.11 -25.37
N ASP A 87 -34.77 19.76 -25.67
CA ASP A 87 -34.81 20.91 -26.59
C ASP A 87 -34.37 22.25 -26.01
N LYS A 88 -34.50 22.43 -24.69
CA LYS A 88 -34.35 23.73 -24.00
C LYS A 88 -33.54 23.67 -22.70
N ALA A 89 -32.97 22.53 -22.36
CA ALA A 89 -32.25 22.31 -21.10
C ALA A 89 -30.76 22.02 -21.34
N PRO A 90 -29.85 22.44 -20.43
CA PRO A 90 -28.49 21.94 -20.36
C PRO A 90 -28.47 20.40 -20.26
N ALA A 91 -27.60 19.73 -21.01
CA ALA A 91 -27.48 18.28 -21.01
C ALA A 91 -26.01 17.81 -20.95
N VAL A 92 -25.78 16.62 -20.39
CA VAL A 92 -24.52 15.88 -20.54
C VAL A 92 -24.72 14.76 -21.55
N VAL A 93 -23.97 14.74 -22.64
CA VAL A 93 -24.16 13.79 -23.74
C VAL A 93 -23.09 12.70 -23.69
N LEU A 94 -23.48 11.46 -23.37
CA LEU A 94 -22.62 10.29 -23.40
C LEU A 94 -22.81 9.46 -24.68
N ASP A 95 -23.87 9.72 -25.45
CA ASP A 95 -24.12 9.09 -26.74
C ASP A 95 -23.24 9.67 -27.87
N ALA A 96 -22.54 8.80 -28.59
CA ALA A 96 -21.58 9.19 -29.62
C ALA A 96 -22.24 9.78 -30.88
N VAL A 97 -23.45 9.33 -31.24
CA VAL A 97 -24.17 9.81 -32.43
C VAL A 97 -24.71 11.22 -32.17
N ALA A 98 -25.28 11.46 -30.99
CA ALA A 98 -25.70 12.77 -30.54
C ALA A 98 -24.51 13.74 -30.43
N ALA A 99 -23.36 13.31 -29.86
CA ALA A 99 -22.16 14.13 -29.79
C ALA A 99 -21.63 14.51 -31.20
N ALA A 100 -21.62 13.58 -32.15
CA ALA A 100 -21.27 13.85 -33.54
C ALA A 100 -22.26 14.83 -34.22
N ALA A 101 -23.57 14.63 -34.05
CA ALA A 101 -24.61 15.52 -34.56
C ALA A 101 -24.55 16.94 -33.95
N LEU A 102 -23.96 17.10 -32.77
CA LEU A 102 -23.67 18.38 -32.12
C LEU A 102 -22.32 19.00 -32.53
N GLY A 103 -21.50 18.31 -33.33
CA GLY A 103 -20.18 18.78 -33.78
C GLY A 103 -19.06 18.62 -32.74
N VAL A 104 -19.33 17.95 -31.63
CA VAL A 104 -18.40 17.71 -30.50
C VAL A 104 -17.95 16.26 -30.38
N GLY A 105 -18.29 15.42 -31.37
CA GLY A 105 -17.85 14.03 -31.49
C GLY A 105 -16.33 13.86 -31.63
N THR A 106 -15.91 12.60 -31.64
CA THR A 106 -14.51 12.16 -31.84
C THR A 106 -14.50 10.71 -32.35
N ASP A 107 -13.39 10.27 -32.95
CA ASP A 107 -13.17 8.89 -33.38
C ASP A 107 -11.89 8.29 -32.75
N ALA A 108 -11.58 7.02 -33.07
CA ALA A 108 -10.40 6.31 -32.58
C ALA A 108 -9.06 6.81 -33.17
N ARG A 109 -9.07 7.48 -34.33
CA ARG A 109 -7.86 8.09 -34.93
C ARG A 109 -7.46 9.33 -34.14
N VAL A 110 -8.45 10.02 -33.57
CA VAL A 110 -8.25 11.00 -32.52
C VAL A 110 -7.96 10.28 -31.20
N VAL A 111 -8.96 9.82 -30.44
CA VAL A 111 -8.75 9.51 -29.01
C VAL A 111 -8.15 8.13 -28.68
N GLY A 112 -7.95 7.26 -29.68
CA GLY A 112 -7.56 5.86 -29.45
C GLY A 112 -8.71 4.99 -28.95
N ASP A 113 -8.39 3.82 -28.42
CA ASP A 113 -9.34 2.83 -27.87
C ASP A 113 -9.89 3.21 -26.48
N GLN A 114 -9.13 3.99 -25.71
CA GLN A 114 -9.40 4.30 -24.31
C GLN A 114 -9.52 5.80 -23.98
N GLY A 115 -9.13 6.70 -24.89
CA GLY A 115 -9.24 8.14 -24.67
C GLY A 115 -10.65 8.69 -24.87
N TYR A 116 -10.79 9.99 -24.63
CA TYR A 116 -12.04 10.73 -24.73
C TYR A 116 -11.81 12.21 -25.07
N ARG A 117 -12.89 12.89 -25.47
CA ARG A 117 -13.00 14.34 -25.62
C ARG A 117 -14.13 14.86 -24.74
N LEU A 118 -13.84 15.83 -23.88
CA LEU A 118 -14.82 16.61 -23.13
C LEU A 118 -14.96 17.96 -23.82
N ALA A 119 -16.13 18.26 -24.39
CA ALA A 119 -16.33 19.51 -25.12
C ALA A 119 -17.71 20.10 -24.85
N THR A 120 -17.77 21.39 -24.50
CA THR A 120 -19.04 22.12 -24.40
C THR A 120 -19.57 22.48 -25.78
N PHE A 121 -20.90 22.58 -25.89
CA PHE A 121 -21.59 22.96 -27.11
C PHE A 121 -22.70 23.98 -26.84
N SER A 122 -22.99 24.79 -27.85
CA SER A 122 -24.21 25.59 -27.96
C SER A 122 -24.68 25.57 -29.41
N ARG A 123 -25.93 25.15 -29.64
CA ARG A 123 -26.58 25.09 -30.96
C ARG A 123 -28.05 25.47 -30.82
N GLY A 124 -28.39 26.69 -31.23
CA GLY A 124 -29.74 27.25 -31.01
C GLY A 124 -30.05 27.33 -29.51
N ALA A 125 -31.22 26.81 -29.11
CA ALA A 125 -31.63 26.75 -27.71
C ALA A 125 -30.96 25.62 -26.89
N ARG A 126 -30.20 24.72 -27.53
CA ARG A 126 -29.55 23.58 -26.85
C ARG A 126 -28.12 23.96 -26.44
N ALA A 127 -27.77 23.63 -25.20
CA ALA A 127 -26.41 23.78 -24.65
C ALA A 127 -26.06 22.56 -23.80
N GLY A 128 -24.77 22.32 -23.56
CA GLY A 128 -24.34 21.17 -22.78
C GLY A 128 -22.86 20.85 -22.90
N VAL A 129 -22.47 19.68 -22.40
CA VAL A 129 -21.13 19.09 -22.54
C VAL A 129 -21.27 17.68 -23.07
N ALA A 130 -20.43 17.29 -24.03
CA ALA A 130 -20.34 15.93 -24.52
C ALA A 130 -19.11 15.22 -23.95
N VAL A 131 -19.27 13.95 -23.61
CA VAL A 131 -18.20 13.00 -23.27
C VAL A 131 -18.05 12.06 -24.46
N ALA A 132 -17.42 12.56 -25.52
CA ALA A 132 -17.27 11.82 -26.76
C ALA A 132 -16.07 10.85 -26.66
N ALA A 133 -16.27 9.59 -27.02
CA ALA A 133 -15.22 8.57 -27.02
C ALA A 133 -15.45 7.54 -28.14
N ALA A 134 -14.40 6.82 -28.52
CA ALA A 134 -14.47 5.77 -29.55
C ALA A 134 -14.87 4.39 -28.99
N SER A 135 -14.91 4.23 -27.67
CA SER A 135 -15.34 3.01 -26.98
C SER A 135 -16.09 3.34 -25.70
N ALA A 136 -16.87 2.38 -25.20
CA ALA A 136 -17.59 2.53 -23.93
C ALA A 136 -16.66 2.68 -22.71
N LEU A 137 -15.45 2.11 -22.77
CA LEU A 137 -14.44 2.30 -21.72
C LEU A 137 -13.88 3.72 -21.75
N GLY A 138 -13.68 4.29 -22.95
CA GLY A 138 -13.38 5.71 -23.11
C GLY A 138 -14.50 6.62 -22.59
N THR A 139 -15.77 6.25 -22.75
CA THR A 139 -16.90 6.99 -22.15
C THR A 139 -16.85 6.96 -20.62
N LEU A 140 -16.54 5.81 -20.00
CA LEU A 140 -16.39 5.68 -18.55
C LEU A 140 -15.24 6.54 -18.02
N TYR A 141 -14.07 6.50 -18.68
CA TYR A 141 -12.95 7.34 -18.32
C TYR A 141 -13.20 8.83 -18.58
N GLY A 142 -14.01 9.18 -19.58
CA GLY A 142 -14.44 10.55 -19.82
C GLY A 142 -15.39 11.06 -18.74
N VAL A 143 -16.26 10.22 -18.18
CA VAL A 143 -17.07 10.58 -17.00
C VAL A 143 -16.18 10.86 -15.79
N TYR A 144 -15.20 10.00 -15.49
CA TYR A 144 -14.30 10.26 -14.36
C TYR A 144 -13.39 11.48 -14.61
N GLY A 145 -12.93 11.71 -15.84
CA GLY A 145 -12.22 12.94 -16.22
C GLY A 145 -13.06 14.21 -16.06
N LEU A 146 -14.34 14.16 -16.44
CA LEU A 146 -15.29 15.25 -16.22
C LEU A 146 -15.46 15.55 -14.73
N LEU A 147 -15.53 14.52 -13.87
CA LEU A 147 -15.64 14.68 -12.42
C LEU A 147 -14.38 15.28 -11.79
N GLU A 148 -13.18 14.97 -12.30
CA GLU A 148 -11.93 15.63 -11.88
C GLU A 148 -11.84 17.10 -12.33
N GLU A 149 -12.35 17.44 -13.52
CA GLU A 149 -12.52 18.85 -13.96
C GLU A 149 -13.55 19.61 -13.10
N LEU A 150 -14.55 18.93 -12.54
CA LEU A 150 -15.46 19.48 -11.51
C LEU A 150 -14.86 19.53 -10.09
N GLY A 151 -13.58 19.17 -9.92
CA GLY A 151 -12.82 19.30 -8.67
C GLY A 151 -12.86 18.09 -7.74
N MET A 152 -13.33 16.93 -8.20
CA MET A 152 -13.15 15.67 -7.48
C MET A 152 -11.73 15.11 -7.64
N GLY A 153 -11.35 14.16 -6.79
CA GLY A 153 -10.09 13.41 -6.94
C GLY A 153 -10.23 11.95 -6.50
N PHE A 154 -9.80 11.03 -7.35
CA PHE A 154 -9.89 9.58 -7.11
C PHE A 154 -8.54 8.97 -6.71
N TYR A 155 -8.55 8.09 -5.71
CA TYR A 155 -7.37 7.44 -5.09
C TYR A 155 -7.73 6.04 -4.57
N ALA A 156 -6.73 5.18 -4.32
CA ALA A 156 -6.93 3.84 -3.77
C ALA A 156 -7.55 3.84 -2.35
N GLY A 157 -7.26 4.84 -1.52
CA GLY A 157 -7.87 5.01 -0.20
C GLY A 157 -9.28 5.62 -0.21
N GLY A 158 -9.90 5.81 -1.38
CA GLY A 158 -11.24 6.37 -1.53
C GLY A 158 -11.27 7.79 -2.09
N ASP A 159 -12.47 8.22 -2.50
CA ASP A 159 -12.71 9.46 -3.24
C ASP A 159 -12.49 10.74 -2.41
N THR A 160 -12.39 11.87 -3.09
CA THR A 160 -12.37 13.22 -2.51
C THR A 160 -13.26 14.16 -3.32
N PHE A 161 -13.89 15.11 -2.65
CA PHE A 161 -14.86 16.05 -3.21
C PHE A 161 -14.32 17.49 -3.13
N PRO A 162 -14.80 18.42 -3.99
CA PRO A 162 -14.70 19.86 -3.73
C PRO A 162 -15.48 20.23 -2.44
N ASP A 163 -15.36 21.47 -1.97
CA ASP A 163 -16.20 21.93 -0.86
C ASP A 163 -17.67 22.02 -1.32
N LEU A 164 -18.59 21.50 -0.49
CA LEU A 164 -19.98 21.25 -0.88
C LEU A 164 -20.97 22.25 -0.25
N PRO A 165 -22.10 22.58 -0.93
CA PRO A 165 -22.47 22.15 -2.27
C PRO A 165 -21.61 22.83 -3.34
N ALA A 166 -21.20 22.06 -4.35
CA ALA A 166 -20.38 22.52 -5.45
C ALA A 166 -21.26 23.03 -6.62
N PRO A 167 -20.85 24.09 -7.34
CA PRO A 167 -21.66 24.67 -8.42
C PRO A 167 -21.75 23.78 -9.67
N ALA A 168 -20.88 22.77 -9.82
CA ALA A 168 -20.78 21.88 -10.98
C ALA A 168 -20.86 22.62 -12.33
N THR A 169 -19.94 23.56 -12.56
CA THR A 169 -19.94 24.46 -13.73
C THR A 169 -18.71 24.29 -14.63
N LEU A 170 -18.90 24.52 -15.94
CA LEU A 170 -17.84 24.56 -16.96
C LEU A 170 -17.90 25.87 -17.78
N PRO A 171 -16.80 26.36 -18.38
CA PRO A 171 -16.84 27.45 -19.35
C PRO A 171 -17.57 27.06 -20.65
N LEU A 172 -18.74 27.64 -20.92
CA LEU A 172 -19.62 27.20 -22.03
C LEU A 172 -18.99 27.37 -23.43
N LEU A 173 -18.20 28.43 -23.64
CA LEU A 173 -17.69 28.82 -24.96
C LEU A 173 -16.22 28.44 -25.22
N SER A 174 -15.53 27.81 -24.26
CA SER A 174 -14.08 27.61 -24.32
C SER A 174 -13.56 26.31 -23.67
N PHE A 175 -14.46 25.41 -23.26
CA PHE A 175 -14.09 24.12 -22.69
C PHE A 175 -14.07 23.03 -23.77
N ASP A 176 -12.87 22.72 -24.26
CA ASP A 176 -12.57 21.55 -25.09
C ASP A 176 -11.30 20.90 -24.55
N ARG A 177 -11.34 19.59 -24.30
CA ARG A 177 -10.27 18.79 -23.70
C ARG A 177 -10.22 17.43 -24.37
N ILE A 178 -9.07 17.08 -24.95
CA ILE A 178 -8.80 15.75 -25.49
C ILE A 178 -7.80 15.06 -24.56
N ALA A 179 -8.17 13.89 -24.03
CA ALA A 179 -7.33 13.10 -23.14
C ALA A 179 -7.15 11.69 -23.71
N ARG A 180 -5.91 11.18 -23.66
CA ARG A 180 -5.53 9.85 -24.14
C ARG A 180 -4.49 9.27 -23.17
N PRO A 181 -4.53 7.97 -22.84
CA PRO A 181 -3.51 7.39 -21.99
C PRO A 181 -2.23 7.10 -22.80
N VAL A 182 -1.05 7.33 -22.24
CA VAL A 182 0.25 6.97 -22.86
C VAL A 182 0.62 5.50 -22.66
N PHE A 183 0.08 4.87 -21.61
CA PHE A 183 0.16 3.43 -21.38
C PHE A 183 -1.20 2.78 -21.65
N LYS A 184 -1.23 1.76 -22.50
CA LYS A 184 -2.42 0.95 -22.79
C LYS A 184 -2.86 0.11 -21.59
N VAL A 185 -1.91 -0.31 -20.75
CA VAL A 185 -2.13 -1.09 -19.52
C VAL A 185 -1.72 -0.27 -18.29
N ARG A 186 -2.59 -0.16 -17.28
CA ARG A 186 -2.41 0.71 -16.10
C ARG A 186 -3.03 0.06 -14.86
N GLY A 187 -2.36 0.12 -13.72
CA GLY A 187 -2.89 -0.37 -12.46
C GLY A 187 -1.80 -0.93 -11.56
N ASN A 188 -2.05 -2.06 -10.92
CA ASN A 188 -1.17 -2.61 -9.89
C ASN A 188 -0.97 -4.12 -10.06
N MET A 189 0.06 -4.62 -9.39
CA MET A 189 0.20 -6.02 -9.03
C MET A 189 -0.02 -6.15 -7.52
N LEU A 190 -0.79 -7.16 -7.11
CA LEU A 190 -1.00 -7.51 -5.70
C LEU A 190 -0.50 -8.94 -5.42
N HIS A 191 0.33 -9.06 -4.39
CA HIS A 191 0.79 -10.34 -3.87
C HIS A 191 -0.11 -10.84 -2.73
N TYR A 192 -0.50 -12.11 -2.83
CA TYR A 192 -0.92 -12.89 -1.67
C TYR A 192 0.34 -13.43 -0.97
N ASN A 193 0.39 -13.31 0.37
CA ASN A 193 1.27 -14.02 1.31
C ASN A 193 1.15 -13.44 2.74
N PHE A 194 0.97 -12.11 2.88
CA PHE A 194 0.99 -11.39 4.16
C PHE A 194 -0.40 -11.01 4.70
N LEU A 195 -0.56 -11.03 6.03
CA LEU A 195 -1.80 -10.64 6.73
C LEU A 195 -2.24 -9.19 6.46
N CYS A 196 -1.28 -8.29 6.27
CA CYS A 196 -1.52 -6.88 5.94
C CYS A 196 -1.94 -6.65 4.47
N GLY A 197 -1.71 -7.62 3.57
CA GLY A 197 -1.95 -7.49 2.12
C GLY A 197 -3.35 -7.91 1.67
N CYS A 198 -3.50 -8.17 0.37
CA CYS A 198 -4.77 -8.62 -0.22
C CYS A 198 -5.20 -10.03 0.22
N THR A 199 -4.31 -10.79 0.85
CA THR A 199 -4.58 -12.13 1.40
C THR A 199 -5.78 -12.18 2.35
N THR A 200 -6.12 -11.09 3.03
CA THR A 200 -7.21 -11.08 4.03
C THR A 200 -8.50 -10.43 3.52
N TRP A 201 -8.57 -10.07 2.23
CA TRP A 201 -9.72 -9.45 1.57
C TRP A 201 -10.91 -10.39 1.42
N GLY A 202 -12.11 -9.88 1.67
CA GLY A 202 -13.36 -10.47 1.20
C GLY A 202 -13.78 -9.93 -0.17
N LEU A 203 -14.85 -10.49 -0.73
CA LEU A 203 -15.40 -10.03 -2.03
C LEU A 203 -15.61 -8.52 -2.09
N ASP A 204 -16.08 -7.91 -1.00
CA ASP A 204 -16.43 -6.49 -0.97
C ASP A 204 -15.20 -5.57 -0.95
N ASP A 205 -14.06 -6.06 -0.42
CA ASP A 205 -12.76 -5.38 -0.53
C ASP A 205 -12.24 -5.39 -1.99
N TYR A 206 -12.38 -6.53 -2.70
CA TYR A 206 -12.07 -6.59 -4.14
C TYR A 206 -12.95 -5.62 -4.93
N LYS A 207 -14.27 -5.62 -4.70
CA LYS A 207 -15.21 -4.69 -5.37
C LYS A 207 -14.82 -3.23 -5.12
N PHE A 208 -14.52 -2.86 -3.88
CA PHE A 208 -14.05 -1.51 -3.55
C PHE A 208 -12.74 -1.17 -4.28
N TYR A 209 -11.76 -2.08 -4.30
CA TYR A 209 -10.50 -1.84 -4.98
C TYR A 209 -10.66 -1.69 -6.51
N PHE A 210 -11.45 -2.55 -7.15
CA PHE A 210 -11.76 -2.46 -8.59
C PHE A 210 -12.50 -1.16 -8.93
N ASP A 211 -13.43 -0.72 -8.09
CA ASP A 211 -14.09 0.58 -8.22
C ASP A 211 -13.08 1.74 -8.16
N GLN A 212 -12.16 1.74 -7.19
CA GLN A 212 -11.13 2.79 -7.09
C GLN A 212 -10.16 2.76 -8.29
N LEU A 213 -9.78 1.57 -8.80
CA LEU A 213 -9.00 1.44 -10.03
C LEU A 213 -9.73 2.03 -11.24
N ALA A 214 -11.01 1.69 -11.45
CA ALA A 214 -11.83 2.21 -12.54
C ALA A 214 -11.97 3.74 -12.47
N ARG A 215 -12.22 4.30 -11.27
CA ARG A 215 -12.30 5.74 -11.01
C ARG A 215 -10.98 6.48 -11.26
N MET A 216 -9.85 5.85 -10.90
CA MET A 216 -8.50 6.33 -11.27
C MET A 216 -8.14 6.10 -12.74
N ARG A 217 -9.05 5.52 -13.54
CA ARG A 217 -8.89 5.22 -14.97
C ARG A 217 -7.77 4.20 -15.26
N CYS A 218 -7.46 3.35 -14.28
CA CYS A 218 -6.69 2.12 -14.44
C CYS A 218 -7.54 1.02 -15.10
N ASN A 219 -6.91 -0.04 -15.59
CA ASN A 219 -7.57 -1.11 -16.35
C ASN A 219 -6.99 -2.52 -16.15
N MET A 220 -6.01 -2.71 -15.26
CA MET A 220 -5.38 -4.00 -15.04
C MET A 220 -5.05 -4.23 -13.55
N LEU A 221 -5.34 -5.43 -13.07
CA LEU A 221 -4.80 -5.97 -11.83
C LEU A 221 -4.05 -7.27 -12.14
N LEU A 222 -2.76 -7.31 -11.82
CA LEU A 222 -1.93 -8.52 -11.93
C LEU A 222 -1.86 -9.22 -10.56
N MET A 223 -1.99 -10.55 -10.54
CA MET A 223 -2.15 -11.32 -9.30
C MET A 223 -1.38 -12.64 -9.37
N HIS A 224 -0.73 -13.02 -8.26
CA HIS A 224 0.03 -14.26 -8.13
C HIS A 224 -0.65 -15.22 -7.14
N TRP A 225 -0.67 -16.51 -7.46
CA TRP A 225 -0.99 -17.59 -6.53
C TRP A 225 0.23 -18.49 -6.34
N TYR A 226 0.81 -18.51 -5.14
CA TYR A 226 1.83 -19.49 -4.78
C TYR A 226 1.22 -20.89 -4.66
N ASP A 227 2.00 -21.95 -4.90
CA ASP A 227 1.55 -23.36 -4.75
C ASP A 227 1.01 -23.67 -3.33
N GLY A 228 1.42 -22.90 -2.33
CA GLY A 228 0.93 -22.95 -0.96
C GLY A 228 -0.40 -22.21 -0.68
N GLU A 229 -1.14 -21.74 -1.68
CA GLU A 229 -2.31 -20.87 -1.49
C GLU A 229 -3.60 -21.42 -2.16
N PRO A 230 -4.80 -21.04 -1.68
CA PRO A 230 -6.05 -21.65 -2.14
C PRO A 230 -6.28 -21.66 -3.66
N GLY A 231 -6.01 -20.55 -4.35
CA GLY A 231 -6.24 -20.43 -5.80
C GLY A 231 -5.33 -21.29 -6.69
N ALA A 232 -4.22 -21.80 -6.13
CA ALA A 232 -3.25 -22.62 -6.84
C ALA A 232 -3.64 -24.10 -6.96
N ALA A 233 -4.62 -24.56 -6.18
CA ALA A 233 -5.02 -25.96 -6.06
C ALA A 233 -5.51 -26.58 -7.39
N TYR A 234 -5.22 -27.86 -7.62
CA TYR A 234 -5.72 -28.61 -8.77
C TYR A 234 -5.79 -30.11 -8.45
N GLN A 235 -6.55 -30.88 -9.23
CA GLN A 235 -6.79 -32.30 -8.98
C GLN A 235 -6.21 -33.17 -10.11
N VAL A 236 -5.55 -34.27 -9.76
CA VAL A 236 -5.05 -35.29 -10.70
C VAL A 236 -5.41 -36.67 -10.15
N ASN A 237 -6.09 -37.50 -10.95
CA ASN A 237 -6.49 -38.87 -10.57
C ASN A 237 -7.29 -38.97 -9.25
N GLY A 238 -8.00 -37.90 -8.85
CA GLY A 238 -8.72 -37.80 -7.59
C GLY A 238 -7.94 -37.12 -6.45
N GLU A 239 -6.60 -37.08 -6.53
CA GLU A 239 -5.74 -36.43 -5.53
C GLU A 239 -5.67 -34.91 -5.77
N TYR A 240 -5.78 -34.11 -4.70
CA TYR A 240 -5.53 -32.67 -4.77
C TYR A 240 -4.03 -32.36 -4.59
N LEU A 241 -3.50 -31.53 -5.48
CA LEU A 241 -2.12 -31.05 -5.55
C LEU A 241 -2.11 -29.52 -5.49
N ALA A 242 -1.06 -28.95 -4.87
CA ALA A 242 -1.04 -27.56 -4.41
C ALA A 242 -2.23 -27.22 -3.48
N GLY A 243 -2.37 -25.96 -3.07
CA GLY A 243 -3.47 -25.51 -2.20
C GLY A 243 -3.16 -25.61 -0.72
N GLY A 244 -2.86 -24.46 -0.11
CA GLY A 244 -2.80 -24.29 1.35
C GLY A 244 -4.08 -23.71 1.95
N ALA A 245 -4.00 -23.41 3.24
CA ALA A 245 -4.98 -22.58 3.95
C ALA A 245 -4.54 -21.12 3.90
N THR A 246 -5.49 -20.18 3.94
CA THR A 246 -5.21 -18.74 3.87
C THR A 246 -4.45 -18.27 5.13
N PRO A 247 -3.33 -17.54 4.99
CA PRO A 247 -2.64 -16.91 6.12
C PRO A 247 -3.59 -16.19 7.08
N SER A 248 -3.52 -16.59 8.34
CA SER A 248 -4.38 -16.17 9.44
C SER A 248 -3.58 -15.86 10.71
N THR A 249 -4.21 -15.22 11.69
CA THR A 249 -3.57 -14.87 12.99
C THR A 249 -3.13 -16.09 13.81
N LEU A 250 -3.56 -17.30 13.44
CA LEU A 250 -3.11 -18.57 14.05
C LEU A 250 -2.02 -19.31 13.24
N SER A 251 -1.78 -18.93 11.98
CA SER A 251 -0.92 -19.70 11.05
C SER A 251 0.59 -19.38 11.11
N LYS A 252 1.02 -18.49 12.02
CA LYS A 252 2.39 -17.95 12.14
C LYS A 252 3.13 -17.68 10.80
N PRO A 253 2.52 -16.94 9.86
CA PRO A 253 3.15 -16.69 8.56
C PRO A 253 4.34 -15.72 8.70
N TRP A 254 5.34 -15.85 7.82
CA TRP A 254 6.41 -14.86 7.57
C TRP A 254 7.01 -14.20 8.83
N GLY A 255 7.50 -15.04 9.76
CA GLY A 255 8.19 -14.58 10.98
C GLY A 255 7.29 -14.01 12.08
N ALA A 256 5.96 -14.18 11.98
CA ALA A 256 5.05 -13.95 13.10
C ALA A 256 5.40 -14.87 14.29
N LEU A 257 5.52 -14.29 15.48
CA LEU A 257 6.04 -14.99 16.67
C LEU A 257 4.97 -15.75 17.42
N ALA A 258 3.75 -15.21 17.48
CA ALA A 258 2.61 -15.80 18.17
C ALA A 258 1.52 -16.27 17.21
N ALA A 259 0.75 -17.26 17.65
CA ALA A 259 -0.51 -17.64 17.04
C ALA A 259 -1.58 -17.19 18.02
N LEU A 260 -2.31 -16.12 17.69
CA LEU A 260 -3.26 -15.47 18.60
C LEU A 260 -4.65 -15.40 17.99
N ARG A 261 -5.65 -15.62 18.84
CA ARG A 261 -7.02 -15.18 18.60
C ARG A 261 -7.09 -13.67 18.73
N THR A 262 -8.08 -13.05 18.10
CA THR A 262 -8.33 -11.61 18.24
C THR A 262 -8.74 -11.22 19.66
N SER A 263 -9.05 -12.18 20.54
CA SER A 263 -9.37 -11.99 21.97
C SER A 263 -8.11 -11.73 22.80
N GLU A 264 -6.96 -12.20 22.34
CA GLU A 264 -5.65 -12.09 22.99
C GLU A 264 -4.88 -10.83 22.54
N PHE A 265 -5.50 -10.01 21.69
CA PHE A 265 -4.90 -8.81 21.10
C PHE A 265 -4.78 -7.66 22.12
N SER A 266 -3.54 -7.22 22.35
CA SER A 266 -3.15 -6.30 23.42
C SER A 266 -3.73 -4.89 23.26
N PHE A 267 -3.64 -4.13 24.35
CA PHE A 267 -4.14 -2.76 24.49
C PHE A 267 -5.60 -2.63 24.08
N GLY A 268 -6.39 -3.67 24.37
CA GLY A 268 -7.80 -3.79 24.04
C GLY A 268 -8.12 -3.77 22.54
N THR A 269 -7.15 -3.99 21.63
CA THR A 269 -7.37 -3.88 20.17
C THR A 269 -8.24 -4.98 19.58
N GLY A 270 -8.45 -6.09 20.31
CA GLY A 270 -9.42 -7.12 19.96
C GLY A 270 -10.87 -6.63 19.76
N ARG A 271 -11.24 -5.45 20.27
CA ARG A 271 -12.59 -4.88 20.11
C ARG A 271 -12.95 -4.49 18.66
N TYR A 272 -11.97 -4.34 17.77
CA TYR A 272 -12.19 -3.90 16.38
C TYR A 272 -12.43 -5.06 15.40
N PHE A 273 -12.30 -6.31 15.84
CA PHE A 273 -12.40 -7.51 15.00
C PHE A 273 -13.74 -8.22 15.17
N ASP A 274 -14.25 -8.80 14.09
CA ASP A 274 -15.61 -9.37 13.99
C ASP A 274 -15.69 -10.90 14.17
N GLU A 275 -14.55 -11.58 14.35
CA GLU A 275 -14.43 -13.00 14.68
C GLU A 275 -13.21 -13.28 15.58
N GLU A 276 -13.15 -14.45 16.23
CA GLU A 276 -11.97 -14.92 16.99
C GLU A 276 -10.72 -15.09 16.10
N LEU A 277 -10.89 -15.32 14.80
CA LEU A 277 -9.83 -15.55 13.81
C LEU A 277 -9.90 -14.47 12.72
N PHE A 278 -8.78 -13.80 12.44
CA PHE A 278 -8.69 -12.88 11.30
C PHE A 278 -7.92 -13.53 10.14
N THR A 279 -8.56 -13.57 8.96
CA THR A 279 -8.09 -14.12 7.68
C THR A 279 -9.00 -13.61 6.55
N SER A 280 -9.00 -14.18 5.35
CA SER A 280 -10.04 -13.92 4.34
C SER A 280 -11.38 -14.59 4.73
N PRO A 281 -12.55 -13.96 4.50
CA PRO A 281 -13.86 -14.52 4.87
C PRO A 281 -14.18 -15.99 4.51
N PRO A 282 -13.69 -16.58 3.39
CA PRO A 282 -13.76 -18.03 3.14
C PRO A 282 -13.26 -18.91 4.30
N GLY A 283 -12.19 -18.48 4.98
CA GLY A 283 -11.49 -19.21 6.05
C GLY A 283 -11.82 -18.77 7.48
N GLU A 284 -12.56 -17.66 7.69
CA GLU A 284 -12.89 -17.11 9.03
C GLU A 284 -13.52 -18.14 9.99
N ARG A 285 -14.24 -19.14 9.43
CA ARG A 285 -15.02 -20.13 10.20
C ARG A 285 -14.39 -21.52 10.32
N LEU A 286 -13.08 -21.66 10.11
CA LEU A 286 -12.31 -22.91 10.30
C LEU A 286 -12.99 -24.15 9.67
N SER A 287 -13.42 -24.02 8.42
CA SER A 287 -13.83 -25.20 7.64
C SER A 287 -12.63 -26.09 7.32
N ASP A 288 -12.87 -27.30 6.84
CA ASP A 288 -11.82 -28.11 6.22
C ASP A 288 -11.17 -27.36 5.04
N ARG A 289 -9.93 -27.75 4.70
CA ARG A 289 -9.14 -27.09 3.66
C ARG A 289 -9.84 -27.12 2.28
N LEU A 290 -10.55 -28.19 1.93
CA LEU A 290 -11.21 -28.27 0.62
C LEU A 290 -12.37 -27.28 0.54
N THR A 291 -13.19 -27.17 1.59
CA THR A 291 -14.24 -26.15 1.70
C THR A 291 -13.67 -24.72 1.67
N GLU A 292 -12.53 -24.47 2.33
CA GLU A 292 -11.85 -23.17 2.26
C GLU A 292 -11.38 -22.85 0.83
N ILE A 293 -10.75 -23.81 0.16
CA ILE A 293 -10.33 -23.71 -1.25
C ILE A 293 -11.53 -23.41 -2.14
N LYS A 294 -12.63 -24.16 -2.05
CA LYS A 294 -13.80 -23.97 -2.91
C LYS A 294 -14.55 -22.65 -2.67
N ARG A 295 -14.57 -22.16 -1.43
CA ARG A 295 -15.07 -20.79 -1.14
C ARG A 295 -14.15 -19.71 -1.70
N SER A 296 -12.84 -19.91 -1.65
CA SER A 296 -11.84 -18.97 -2.18
C SER A 296 -11.87 -18.91 -3.71
N GLU A 297 -11.94 -20.07 -4.39
CA GLU A 297 -12.15 -20.19 -5.83
C GLU A 297 -13.43 -19.43 -6.26
N ALA A 298 -14.57 -19.69 -5.60
CA ALA A 298 -15.84 -19.03 -5.92
C ALA A 298 -15.80 -17.50 -5.69
N MET A 299 -15.22 -17.06 -4.57
CA MET A 299 -15.04 -15.64 -4.25
C MET A 299 -14.18 -14.93 -5.30
N PHE A 300 -13.08 -15.54 -5.73
CA PHE A 300 -12.18 -14.97 -6.73
C PHE A 300 -12.81 -14.94 -8.13
N SER A 301 -13.59 -15.97 -8.50
CA SER A 301 -14.35 -15.99 -9.74
C SER A 301 -15.39 -14.86 -9.80
N GLU A 302 -16.13 -14.62 -8.72
CA GLU A 302 -17.07 -13.49 -8.59
C GLU A 302 -16.34 -12.13 -8.57
N ALA A 303 -15.17 -12.03 -7.94
CA ALA A 303 -14.35 -10.81 -7.95
C ALA A 303 -13.85 -10.46 -9.36
N THR A 304 -13.35 -11.44 -10.13
CA THR A 304 -12.93 -11.23 -11.53
C THR A 304 -14.13 -10.91 -12.44
N ARG A 305 -15.31 -11.49 -12.18
CA ARG A 305 -16.58 -11.10 -12.83
C ARG A 305 -16.87 -9.61 -12.64
N TYR A 306 -16.81 -9.12 -11.40
CA TYR A 306 -17.08 -7.72 -11.07
C TYR A 306 -16.05 -6.76 -11.69
N ALA A 307 -14.76 -7.12 -11.67
CA ALA A 307 -13.69 -6.33 -12.29
C ALA A 307 -14.00 -6.04 -13.77
N ARG A 308 -14.42 -7.07 -14.52
CA ARG A 308 -14.81 -6.96 -15.93
C ARG A 308 -15.98 -5.99 -16.16
N GLU A 309 -16.97 -5.96 -15.26
CA GLU A 309 -18.11 -5.03 -15.36
C GLU A 309 -17.70 -3.56 -15.20
N VAL A 310 -16.73 -3.28 -14.31
CA VAL A 310 -16.22 -1.91 -14.07
C VAL A 310 -15.09 -1.50 -15.04
N GLY A 311 -14.75 -2.35 -16.00
CA GLY A 311 -13.74 -2.05 -17.03
C GLY A 311 -12.30 -2.32 -16.59
N VAL A 312 -12.09 -3.12 -15.55
CA VAL A 312 -10.76 -3.56 -15.09
C VAL A 312 -10.55 -5.02 -15.49
N GLY A 313 -9.51 -5.28 -16.27
CA GLY A 313 -9.04 -6.64 -16.54
C GLY A 313 -8.27 -7.21 -15.35
N VAL A 314 -8.40 -8.52 -15.13
CA VAL A 314 -7.51 -9.26 -14.22
C VAL A 314 -6.59 -10.14 -15.04
N ALA A 315 -5.31 -10.17 -14.67
CA ALA A 315 -4.31 -11.14 -15.12
C ALA A 315 -3.88 -11.96 -13.90
N ALA A 316 -4.08 -13.27 -13.92
CA ALA A 316 -3.78 -14.14 -12.77
C ALA A 316 -3.30 -15.51 -13.19
N GLY A 317 -2.60 -16.19 -12.28
CA GLY A 317 -2.10 -17.55 -12.44
C GLY A 317 -1.03 -17.86 -11.38
N PHE A 318 -0.10 -18.76 -11.72
CA PHE A 318 0.75 -19.47 -10.76
C PHE A 318 2.16 -19.75 -11.31
N GLU A 319 3.08 -20.19 -10.44
CA GLU A 319 4.46 -20.56 -10.78
C GLU A 319 4.54 -21.79 -11.73
N THR A 320 5.50 -21.78 -12.66
CA THR A 320 5.78 -22.99 -13.45
C THR A 320 6.30 -24.16 -12.60
N PRO A 321 5.92 -25.41 -12.91
CA PRO A 321 6.48 -26.57 -12.23
C PRO A 321 8.01 -26.64 -12.39
N ARG A 322 8.75 -26.77 -11.29
CA ARG A 322 10.23 -26.84 -11.28
C ARG A 322 10.80 -28.12 -11.93
N THR A 323 9.97 -28.93 -12.61
CA THR A 323 10.32 -30.19 -13.26
C THR A 323 10.67 -30.01 -14.75
N ASP A 324 11.22 -31.07 -15.38
CA ASP A 324 11.66 -31.03 -16.79
C ASP A 324 10.47 -31.08 -17.77
N PRO A 325 10.21 -30.02 -18.57
CA PRO A 325 9.12 -29.98 -19.54
C PRO A 325 9.36 -30.91 -20.76
N ALA A 326 10.53 -31.54 -20.90
CA ALA A 326 10.75 -32.61 -21.87
C ALA A 326 10.11 -33.94 -21.42
N VAL A 327 9.78 -34.12 -20.13
CA VAL A 327 9.09 -35.31 -19.61
C VAL A 327 7.57 -35.26 -19.91
N PRO A 328 6.98 -36.28 -20.57
CA PRO A 328 5.57 -36.27 -20.94
C PRO A 328 4.58 -36.11 -19.76
N ARG A 329 4.84 -36.81 -18.64
CA ARG A 329 3.98 -36.77 -17.44
C ARG A 329 3.88 -35.37 -16.84
N GLU A 330 4.97 -34.62 -16.86
CA GLU A 330 5.05 -33.28 -16.28
C GLU A 330 4.37 -32.24 -17.17
N ARG A 331 4.46 -32.39 -18.49
CA ARG A 331 3.63 -31.62 -19.43
C ARG A 331 2.14 -31.87 -19.19
N GLU A 332 1.74 -33.12 -18.99
CA GLU A 332 0.31 -33.45 -18.83
C GLU A 332 -0.26 -32.95 -17.50
N ARG A 333 0.52 -33.05 -16.41
CA ARG A 333 0.22 -32.41 -15.12
C ARG A 333 0.04 -30.90 -15.26
N PHE A 334 0.94 -30.23 -16.00
CA PHE A 334 0.85 -28.80 -16.26
C PHE A 334 -0.38 -28.42 -17.12
N ARG A 335 -0.70 -29.19 -18.17
CA ARG A 335 -1.93 -29.00 -18.96
C ARG A 335 -3.19 -29.16 -18.09
N THR A 336 -3.25 -30.21 -17.27
CA THR A 336 -4.37 -30.46 -16.35
C THR A 336 -4.56 -29.30 -15.36
N ARG A 337 -3.46 -28.80 -14.78
CA ARG A 337 -3.47 -27.63 -13.88
C ARG A 337 -3.97 -26.36 -14.58
N LEU A 338 -3.48 -26.09 -15.80
CA LEU A 338 -3.93 -24.96 -16.61
C LEU A 338 -5.43 -25.05 -16.92
N MET A 339 -5.91 -26.20 -17.36
CA MET A 339 -7.33 -26.39 -17.73
C MET A 339 -8.27 -26.11 -16.57
N GLN A 340 -8.02 -26.72 -15.41
CA GLN A 340 -8.84 -26.49 -14.22
C GLN A 340 -8.74 -25.04 -13.71
N PHE A 341 -7.58 -24.39 -13.86
CA PHE A 341 -7.46 -22.97 -13.51
C PHE A 341 -8.27 -22.06 -14.45
N LEU A 342 -8.30 -22.35 -15.75
CA LEU A 342 -9.09 -21.61 -16.74
C LEU A 342 -10.60 -21.83 -16.52
N GLU A 343 -11.03 -23.08 -16.32
CA GLU A 343 -12.42 -23.48 -16.06
C GLU A 343 -13.03 -22.73 -14.87
N ARG A 344 -12.28 -22.62 -13.77
CA ARG A 344 -12.73 -21.93 -12.54
C ARG A 344 -12.72 -20.41 -12.64
N ASN A 345 -11.96 -19.84 -13.58
CA ASN A 345 -11.75 -18.40 -13.72
C ASN A 345 -12.15 -17.86 -15.11
N PRO A 346 -13.40 -18.08 -15.58
CA PRO A 346 -13.87 -17.73 -16.93
C PRO A 346 -14.05 -16.22 -17.19
N HIS A 347 -13.53 -15.38 -16.29
CA HIS A 347 -13.66 -13.92 -16.31
C HIS A 347 -12.31 -13.19 -16.26
N LEU A 348 -11.20 -13.93 -16.30
CA LEU A 348 -9.88 -13.35 -16.52
C LEU A 348 -9.81 -12.62 -17.85
N SER A 349 -8.95 -11.61 -17.93
CA SER A 349 -8.59 -10.94 -19.19
C SER A 349 -7.34 -11.53 -19.82
N ARG A 350 -6.43 -12.08 -18.99
CA ARG A 350 -5.19 -12.75 -19.39
C ARG A 350 -4.83 -13.85 -18.39
N LEU A 351 -4.12 -14.87 -18.85
CA LEU A 351 -3.41 -15.80 -17.99
C LEU A 351 -2.04 -15.21 -17.64
N ALA A 352 -1.63 -15.22 -16.37
CA ALA A 352 -0.28 -14.87 -15.96
C ALA A 352 0.49 -16.14 -15.58
N LEU A 353 1.59 -16.43 -16.28
CA LEU A 353 2.48 -17.55 -15.97
C LEU A 353 3.75 -17.01 -15.32
N TRP A 354 4.06 -17.53 -14.14
CA TRP A 354 5.11 -16.97 -13.28
C TRP A 354 6.38 -17.82 -13.31
N GLU A 355 7.51 -17.14 -13.50
CA GLU A 355 8.82 -17.69 -13.15
C GLU A 355 8.89 -17.87 -11.62
N HIS A 356 9.77 -18.76 -11.17
CA HIS A 356 10.04 -18.96 -9.76
C HIS A 356 11.05 -17.93 -9.23
N GLU A 357 10.98 -17.59 -7.95
CA GLU A 357 11.68 -16.43 -7.36
C GLU A 357 13.17 -16.27 -7.73
N SER A 358 13.97 -17.34 -7.64
CA SER A 358 15.42 -17.29 -7.94
C SER A 358 15.80 -17.66 -9.39
N GLY A 359 14.83 -17.85 -10.29
CA GLY A 359 15.04 -18.41 -11.62
C GLY A 359 15.91 -17.55 -12.52
N GLY A 360 15.65 -16.24 -12.55
CA GLY A 360 16.39 -15.32 -13.40
C GLY A 360 17.88 -15.21 -13.07
N CYS A 361 18.30 -15.41 -11.80
CA CYS A 361 19.66 -15.13 -11.33
C CYS A 361 20.47 -16.37 -10.93
N VAL A 362 19.86 -17.36 -10.30
CA VAL A 362 20.50 -18.64 -9.94
C VAL A 362 20.32 -19.65 -11.08
N GLY A 363 19.11 -19.72 -11.64
CA GLY A 363 18.71 -20.77 -12.58
C GLY A 363 18.45 -22.11 -11.88
N MET A 364 18.47 -23.19 -12.66
CA MET A 364 18.20 -24.56 -12.20
C MET A 364 19.30 -25.52 -12.63
N GLU A 365 19.59 -26.55 -11.84
CA GLU A 365 20.59 -27.58 -12.19
C GLU A 365 20.25 -28.23 -13.55
N PRO A 366 21.22 -28.38 -14.48
CA PRO A 366 20.92 -28.87 -15.81
C PRO A 366 20.56 -30.37 -15.81
N PRO A 367 19.69 -30.82 -16.72
CA PRO A 367 19.25 -32.20 -16.80
C PRO A 367 20.40 -33.12 -17.22
N ALA A 368 20.46 -34.31 -16.64
CA ALA A 368 21.56 -35.25 -16.84
C ALA A 368 21.73 -35.67 -18.32
N ALA A 369 22.97 -35.93 -18.74
CA ALA A 369 23.28 -36.34 -20.10
C ALA A 369 22.47 -37.58 -20.53
N GLY A 370 21.99 -37.59 -21.78
CA GLY A 370 21.12 -38.65 -22.32
C GLY A 370 19.64 -38.53 -21.98
N THR A 371 19.24 -37.60 -21.10
CA THR A 371 17.81 -37.33 -20.83
C THR A 371 17.14 -36.51 -21.95
N PRO A 372 15.80 -36.55 -22.07
CA PRO A 372 15.05 -35.66 -22.96
C PRO A 372 15.31 -34.17 -22.69
N GLY A 373 15.46 -33.77 -21.42
CA GLY A 373 15.82 -32.40 -21.05
C GLY A 373 17.19 -31.98 -21.57
N ALA A 374 18.19 -32.86 -21.53
CA ALA A 374 19.52 -32.56 -22.07
C ALA A 374 19.51 -32.36 -23.59
N ALA A 375 18.69 -33.13 -24.32
CA ALA A 375 18.49 -32.92 -25.76
C ALA A 375 17.75 -31.60 -26.07
N LEU A 376 16.80 -31.19 -25.21
CA LEU A 376 16.13 -29.89 -25.33
C LEU A 376 17.08 -28.72 -25.02
N LEU A 377 17.91 -28.85 -23.97
CA LEU A 377 18.96 -27.90 -23.62
C LEU A 377 19.91 -27.68 -24.80
N GLU A 378 20.47 -28.75 -25.36
CA GLU A 378 21.44 -28.61 -26.46
C GLU A 378 20.81 -28.01 -27.72
N LYS A 379 19.57 -28.40 -28.06
CA LYS A 379 18.82 -27.82 -29.18
C LYS A 379 18.59 -26.30 -29.05
N ARG A 380 18.44 -25.79 -27.82
CA ARG A 380 18.09 -24.38 -27.54
C ARG A 380 19.25 -23.55 -26.99
N ARG A 381 20.40 -24.14 -26.65
CA ARG A 381 21.55 -23.47 -26.01
C ARG A 381 21.98 -22.17 -26.70
N ALA A 382 21.99 -22.18 -28.04
CA ALA A 382 22.40 -21.03 -28.84
C ALA A 382 21.46 -19.82 -28.70
N ASP A 383 20.15 -20.03 -28.52
CA ASP A 383 19.15 -18.96 -28.38
C ASP A 383 19.41 -18.10 -27.12
N PHE A 384 20.08 -18.68 -26.11
CA PHE A 384 20.30 -18.13 -24.77
C PHE A 384 21.78 -17.95 -24.39
N ALA A 385 22.71 -18.12 -25.33
CA ALA A 385 24.16 -18.17 -25.04
C ALA A 385 24.72 -16.92 -24.32
N TYR A 386 24.04 -15.77 -24.43
CA TYR A 386 24.39 -14.51 -23.76
C TYR A 386 24.19 -14.54 -22.22
N LEU A 387 23.47 -15.51 -21.67
CA LEU A 387 23.24 -15.63 -20.22
C LEU A 387 24.46 -16.13 -19.43
N GLY A 388 25.47 -16.68 -20.11
CA GLY A 388 26.77 -17.10 -19.57
C GLY A 388 26.76 -18.41 -18.76
N ASN A 389 25.83 -18.56 -17.82
CA ASN A 389 25.73 -19.73 -16.95
C ASN A 389 24.76 -20.78 -17.53
N THR A 390 25.18 -22.05 -17.60
CA THR A 390 24.33 -23.16 -18.09
C THR A 390 23.09 -23.40 -17.20
N GLN A 391 23.14 -23.10 -15.90
CA GLN A 391 21.96 -23.18 -15.02
C GLN A 391 20.89 -22.13 -15.36
N ARG A 392 21.30 -20.89 -15.71
CA ARG A 392 20.40 -19.84 -16.22
C ARG A 392 19.87 -20.18 -17.61
N VAL A 393 20.73 -20.68 -18.51
CA VAL A 393 20.34 -21.15 -19.84
C VAL A 393 19.30 -22.27 -19.75
N TRP A 394 19.50 -23.25 -18.86
CA TRP A 394 18.51 -24.30 -18.64
C TRP A 394 17.20 -23.76 -18.07
N GLU A 395 17.23 -22.89 -17.06
CA GLU A 395 16.01 -22.29 -16.50
C GLU A 395 15.23 -21.49 -17.55
N ALA A 396 15.91 -20.68 -18.36
CA ALA A 396 15.28 -19.91 -19.42
C ALA A 396 14.63 -20.82 -20.48
N ILE A 397 15.26 -21.95 -20.82
CA ILE A 397 14.72 -22.98 -21.72
C ILE A 397 13.54 -23.74 -21.06
N ARG A 398 13.62 -24.04 -19.75
CA ARG A 398 12.59 -24.72 -18.96
C ARG A 398 11.32 -23.87 -18.87
N PHE A 399 11.44 -22.63 -18.38
CA PHE A 399 10.34 -21.68 -18.30
C PHE A 399 9.79 -21.35 -19.70
N GLY A 400 10.65 -21.12 -20.67
CA GLY A 400 10.28 -20.88 -22.07
C GLY A 400 9.46 -22.02 -22.68
N ARG A 401 9.79 -23.29 -22.39
CA ARG A 401 8.99 -24.42 -22.89
C ARG A 401 7.65 -24.58 -22.17
N PHE A 402 7.55 -24.24 -20.88
CA PHE A 402 6.24 -24.14 -20.20
C PHE A 402 5.40 -22.97 -20.76
N ALA A 403 6.01 -21.85 -21.15
CA ALA A 403 5.35 -20.76 -21.85
C ALA A 403 4.83 -21.18 -23.24
N GLU A 404 5.64 -21.87 -24.05
CA GLU A 404 5.20 -22.46 -25.33
C GLU A 404 3.99 -23.40 -25.10
N LEU A 405 4.03 -24.26 -24.07
CA LEU A 405 2.92 -25.15 -23.71
C LEU A 405 1.65 -24.41 -23.26
N ALA A 406 1.79 -23.29 -22.53
CA ALA A 406 0.66 -22.46 -22.13
C ALA A 406 0.01 -21.78 -23.35
N VAL A 407 0.80 -21.30 -24.31
CA VAL A 407 0.29 -20.79 -25.61
C VAL A 407 -0.44 -21.90 -26.39
N GLU A 408 0.11 -23.12 -26.44
CA GLU A 408 -0.55 -24.28 -27.07
C GLU A 408 -1.91 -24.63 -26.44
N VAL A 409 -2.06 -24.46 -25.12
CA VAL A 409 -3.35 -24.65 -24.41
C VAL A 409 -4.31 -23.50 -24.71
N LEU A 410 -3.90 -22.24 -24.47
CA LEU A 410 -4.77 -21.08 -24.68
C LEU A 410 -5.32 -21.01 -26.10
N ALA A 411 -4.50 -21.31 -27.13
CA ALA A 411 -4.92 -21.28 -28.53
C ALA A 411 -6.02 -22.30 -28.89
N ARG A 412 -6.21 -23.35 -28.08
CA ARG A 412 -7.25 -24.38 -28.27
C ARG A 412 -8.45 -24.14 -27.36
N GLU A 413 -8.18 -23.88 -26.09
CA GLU A 413 -9.15 -24.02 -25.00
C GLU A 413 -9.71 -22.67 -24.52
N ALA A 414 -8.93 -21.59 -24.67
CA ALA A 414 -9.33 -20.24 -24.28
C ALA A 414 -8.77 -19.16 -25.24
N PRO A 415 -9.05 -19.21 -26.56
CA PRO A 415 -8.43 -18.35 -27.57
C PRO A 415 -8.81 -16.86 -27.48
N HIS A 416 -9.67 -16.50 -26.52
CA HIS A 416 -10.02 -15.12 -26.16
C HIS A 416 -9.06 -14.50 -25.13
N LEU A 417 -8.21 -15.30 -24.48
CA LEU A 417 -7.20 -14.85 -23.53
C LEU A 417 -5.83 -14.66 -24.22
N SER A 418 -5.03 -13.74 -23.68
CA SER A 418 -3.59 -13.67 -23.98
C SER A 418 -2.77 -14.13 -22.78
N LEU A 419 -1.52 -14.52 -23.03
CA LEU A 419 -0.55 -14.88 -22.01
C LEU A 419 0.27 -13.66 -21.58
N VAL A 420 0.50 -13.54 -20.29
CA VAL A 420 1.55 -12.68 -19.71
C VAL A 420 2.61 -13.60 -19.12
N LEU A 421 3.86 -13.41 -19.49
CA LEU A 421 4.98 -13.96 -18.72
C LEU A 421 5.39 -12.93 -17.67
N VAL A 422 5.38 -13.37 -16.43
CA VAL A 422 5.88 -12.61 -15.29
C VAL A 422 7.09 -13.34 -14.73
N GLY A 423 8.13 -12.61 -14.36
CA GLY A 423 9.23 -13.17 -13.61
C GLY A 423 9.81 -12.21 -12.59
N TRP A 424 10.68 -12.76 -11.77
CA TRP A 424 11.16 -12.06 -10.60
C TRP A 424 12.34 -11.17 -10.97
N GLY A 425 12.14 -9.87 -10.78
CA GLY A 425 13.17 -8.86 -10.91
C GLY A 425 13.61 -8.49 -12.33
N GLY A 426 14.14 -7.26 -12.44
CA GLY A 426 14.68 -6.70 -13.68
C GLY A 426 16.14 -7.08 -14.00
N ASP A 427 16.72 -6.42 -15.00
CA ASP A 427 18.17 -6.53 -15.34
C ASP A 427 19.11 -6.06 -14.20
N ARG A 428 18.55 -5.41 -13.19
CA ARG A 428 19.23 -4.96 -11.98
C ARG A 428 19.26 -6.02 -10.88
N TRP A 429 18.17 -6.74 -10.71
CA TRP A 429 17.84 -7.55 -9.52
C TRP A 429 17.15 -8.82 -9.97
N MET A 430 17.57 -10.00 -9.51
CA MET A 430 16.96 -11.30 -9.83
C MET A 430 16.90 -11.70 -11.34
N GLN A 431 17.10 -10.78 -12.29
CA GLN A 431 17.60 -11.03 -13.66
C GLN A 431 16.66 -11.76 -14.66
N PHE A 432 15.34 -11.79 -14.44
CA PHE A 432 14.40 -12.36 -15.42
C PHE A 432 14.36 -11.58 -16.75
N ALA A 433 14.46 -10.24 -16.71
CA ALA A 433 14.30 -9.40 -17.91
C ALA A 433 15.29 -9.73 -19.05
N ASP A 434 16.44 -10.34 -18.74
CA ASP A 434 17.38 -10.89 -19.73
C ASP A 434 16.70 -11.89 -20.69
N TYR A 435 15.83 -12.76 -20.16
CA TYR A 435 15.27 -13.90 -20.88
C TYR A 435 14.28 -13.45 -21.97
N CYS A 436 13.65 -12.29 -21.79
CA CYS A 436 12.71 -11.69 -22.73
C CYS A 436 13.31 -11.47 -24.14
N LEU A 437 14.62 -11.25 -24.25
CA LEU A 437 15.33 -11.04 -25.52
C LEU A 437 15.38 -12.30 -26.41
N ALA A 438 15.33 -13.48 -25.81
CA ALA A 438 15.18 -14.75 -26.51
C ALA A 438 13.70 -15.12 -26.68
N TYR A 439 12.86 -14.90 -25.64
CA TYR A 439 11.43 -15.17 -25.70
C TYR A 439 10.69 -14.38 -26.79
N ASP A 440 11.16 -13.19 -27.16
CA ASP A 440 10.60 -12.44 -28.28
C ASP A 440 10.67 -13.20 -29.62
N LYS A 441 11.71 -14.02 -29.81
CA LYS A 441 11.95 -14.84 -31.00
C LYS A 441 11.24 -16.20 -30.94
N MET A 442 10.91 -16.66 -29.72
CA MET A 442 10.28 -17.97 -29.48
C MET A 442 8.76 -17.92 -29.41
N LEU A 443 8.19 -16.82 -28.89
CA LEU A 443 6.78 -16.72 -28.52
C LEU A 443 6.04 -15.70 -29.40
N PRO A 444 4.77 -15.96 -29.78
CA PRO A 444 3.97 -15.00 -30.55
C PRO A 444 3.92 -13.60 -29.93
N THR A 445 3.82 -12.56 -30.74
CA THR A 445 3.77 -11.15 -30.30
C THR A 445 2.55 -10.82 -29.42
N THR A 446 1.55 -11.71 -29.37
CA THR A 446 0.40 -11.65 -28.45
C THR A 446 0.74 -12.01 -27.00
N VAL A 447 1.94 -12.55 -26.73
CA VAL A 447 2.44 -12.78 -25.37
C VAL A 447 3.10 -11.50 -24.84
N ALA A 448 2.59 -10.98 -23.72
CA ALA A 448 3.16 -9.82 -23.03
C ALA A 448 4.24 -10.23 -22.03
N PHE A 449 5.26 -9.39 -21.84
CA PHE A 449 6.33 -9.59 -20.84
C PHE A 449 6.27 -8.53 -19.72
N THR A 450 6.53 -8.93 -18.47
CA THR A 450 6.66 -8.02 -17.33
C THR A 450 7.52 -8.66 -16.24
N CYS A 451 8.08 -7.86 -15.33
CA CYS A 451 8.88 -8.34 -14.19
C CYS A 451 8.83 -7.34 -13.03
N HIS A 452 9.28 -7.74 -11.84
CA HIS A 452 9.40 -6.82 -10.70
C HIS A 452 10.57 -5.84 -10.90
N ASP A 453 10.38 -4.78 -11.68
CA ASP A 453 11.40 -3.75 -11.91
C ASP A 453 11.81 -3.12 -10.56
N ASN A 454 13.11 -3.14 -10.24
CA ASN A 454 13.72 -2.51 -9.06
C ASN A 454 13.07 -2.87 -7.71
N ILE A 455 13.67 -3.83 -6.98
CA ILE A 455 13.22 -4.35 -5.65
C ILE A 455 12.90 -3.26 -4.59
N ASP A 456 13.53 -2.11 -4.69
CA ASP A 456 13.01 -0.83 -4.20
C ASP A 456 13.01 0.12 -5.41
N ALA A 457 11.87 0.73 -5.76
CA ALA A 457 11.76 1.62 -6.92
C ALA A 457 12.76 2.80 -6.91
N SER A 458 13.38 3.14 -5.78
CA SER A 458 14.44 4.15 -5.67
C SER A 458 15.87 3.64 -5.94
N MET A 459 16.11 2.33 -6.08
CA MET A 459 17.42 1.72 -6.46
C MET A 459 17.90 2.13 -7.87
N GLY A 460 17.12 2.88 -8.64
CA GLY A 460 17.50 3.37 -9.95
C GLY A 460 16.56 4.45 -10.49
N PRO A 461 17.05 5.32 -11.39
CA PRO A 461 16.19 6.23 -12.16
C PRO A 461 15.44 5.52 -13.30
N ASN A 462 15.83 4.28 -13.64
CA ASN A 462 15.44 3.57 -14.85
C ASN A 462 14.79 2.20 -14.52
N VAL A 463 13.84 1.79 -15.35
CA VAL A 463 13.34 0.39 -15.43
C VAL A 463 14.28 -0.46 -16.29
N SER A 464 14.04 -1.76 -16.41
CA SER A 464 14.96 -2.72 -17.05
C SER A 464 15.39 -2.32 -18.47
N THR A 465 16.67 -2.49 -18.79
CA THR A 465 17.26 -2.16 -20.10
C THR A 465 16.71 -3.00 -21.26
N PRO A 466 16.46 -4.33 -21.11
CA PRO A 466 15.83 -5.16 -22.14
C PRO A 466 14.51 -4.60 -22.68
N TRP A 467 13.73 -3.85 -21.87
CA TRP A 467 12.52 -3.18 -22.34
C TRP A 467 12.77 -2.21 -23.51
N GLY A 468 13.93 -1.54 -23.55
CA GLY A 468 14.31 -0.67 -24.67
C GLY A 468 14.89 -1.42 -25.89
N GLN A 469 15.17 -2.71 -25.78
CA GLN A 469 15.75 -3.54 -26.84
C GLN A 469 14.69 -4.35 -27.59
N LEU A 470 13.53 -4.59 -26.99
CA LEU A 470 12.42 -5.32 -27.60
C LEU A 470 11.75 -4.51 -28.72
N PRO A 471 11.33 -5.16 -29.84
CA PRO A 471 10.73 -4.46 -30.97
C PRO A 471 9.41 -3.76 -30.58
N PRO A 472 8.98 -2.68 -31.27
CA PRO A 472 7.76 -1.94 -30.91
C PRO A 472 6.47 -2.76 -30.90
N ALA A 473 6.45 -3.89 -31.63
CA ALA A 473 5.32 -4.83 -31.69
C ALA A 473 5.22 -5.80 -30.49
N ARG A 474 6.27 -5.91 -29.66
CA ARG A 474 6.23 -6.73 -28.44
C ARG A 474 5.56 -5.95 -27.31
N GLU A 475 4.42 -6.47 -26.82
CA GLU A 475 3.81 -5.93 -25.62
C GLU A 475 4.69 -6.22 -24.39
N ARG A 476 4.99 -5.17 -23.63
CA ARG A 476 5.80 -5.20 -22.42
C ARG A 476 5.33 -4.17 -21.41
N TRP A 477 5.35 -4.53 -20.14
CA TRP A 477 4.93 -3.66 -19.04
C TRP A 477 6.10 -3.45 -18.09
N ALA A 478 6.32 -2.20 -17.68
CA ALA A 478 7.18 -1.91 -16.56
C ALA A 478 6.39 -2.04 -15.25
N MET A 479 7.02 -2.56 -14.20
CA MET A 479 6.33 -2.77 -12.92
C MET A 479 7.23 -2.51 -11.71
N PRO A 480 7.45 -1.22 -11.36
CA PRO A 480 8.24 -0.83 -10.19
C PRO A 480 7.70 -1.41 -8.87
N TRP A 481 8.62 -1.88 -8.02
CA TRP A 481 8.32 -2.31 -6.66
C TRP A 481 8.24 -1.09 -5.72
N VAL A 482 7.03 -0.69 -5.31
CA VAL A 482 6.80 0.58 -4.57
C VAL A 482 6.53 0.41 -3.07
N GLU A 483 6.41 -0.84 -2.63
CA GLU A 483 6.27 -1.25 -1.24
C GLU A 483 7.05 -2.55 -1.08
N GLY A 484 8.23 -2.49 -0.45
CA GLY A 484 9.14 -3.62 -0.22
C GLY A 484 8.81 -4.40 1.05
N ASP A 485 8.97 -5.73 0.97
CA ASP A 485 8.89 -6.66 2.09
C ASP A 485 10.22 -6.82 2.86
N ILE A 486 11.30 -6.28 2.30
CA ILE A 486 12.60 -6.03 2.94
C ILE A 486 12.59 -4.85 3.93
N GLU A 487 11.52 -4.06 3.90
CA GLU A 487 11.07 -3.12 4.94
C GLU A 487 9.76 -3.69 5.56
N ASP A 488 9.16 -3.03 6.56
CA ASP A 488 7.92 -3.52 7.18
C ASP A 488 6.66 -2.91 6.54
N CYS A 489 5.63 -3.76 6.37
CA CYS A 489 4.32 -3.37 5.87
C CYS A 489 3.43 -2.77 6.98
N MET A 490 4.04 -2.25 8.05
CA MET A 490 3.38 -1.58 9.17
C MET A 490 3.36 -0.05 9.05
N VAL A 491 4.14 0.53 8.13
CA VAL A 491 4.35 1.98 7.94
C VAL A 491 4.20 2.40 6.49
N ARG A 492 4.21 3.71 6.18
CA ARG A 492 4.32 4.16 4.77
C ARG A 492 5.76 4.06 4.26
N GLN A 493 5.86 3.66 3.00
CA GLN A 493 7.07 3.63 2.20
C GLN A 493 6.79 4.53 0.97
N PRO A 494 7.37 5.74 0.85
CA PRO A 494 6.98 6.71 -0.17
C PRO A 494 7.92 6.68 -1.40
N HIS A 495 7.37 6.45 -2.59
CA HIS A 495 8.11 6.20 -3.85
C HIS A 495 7.68 7.08 -5.04
N VAL A 496 6.78 8.06 -4.86
CA VAL A 496 6.36 9.03 -5.90
C VAL A 496 7.55 9.77 -6.54
N GLU A 497 8.58 10.19 -5.79
CA GLU A 497 9.79 10.81 -6.38
C GLU A 497 10.67 9.83 -7.19
N SER A 498 10.49 8.53 -7.01
CA SER A 498 11.13 7.49 -7.82
C SER A 498 10.32 7.18 -9.08
N LEU A 499 9.01 7.05 -8.94
CA LEU A 499 8.05 6.90 -10.05
C LEU A 499 8.13 8.07 -11.04
N GLY A 500 8.42 9.28 -10.55
CA GLY A 500 8.72 10.46 -11.37
C GLY A 500 9.98 10.38 -12.25
N LYS A 501 10.73 9.27 -12.19
CA LYS A 501 11.86 8.94 -13.08
C LYS A 501 11.55 7.67 -13.88
N LEU A 502 11.08 6.63 -13.19
CA LEU A 502 10.77 5.33 -13.79
C LEU A 502 9.63 5.37 -14.82
N ALA A 503 8.56 6.14 -14.57
CA ALA A 503 7.44 6.21 -15.51
C ALA A 503 7.79 6.94 -16.83
N PRO A 504 8.55 8.06 -16.82
CA PRO A 504 9.18 8.60 -18.03
C PRO A 504 10.10 7.62 -18.77
N ASP A 505 10.98 6.90 -18.06
CA ASP A 505 11.92 5.95 -18.68
C ASP A 505 11.22 4.71 -19.28
N ALA A 506 10.19 4.18 -18.62
CA ALA A 506 9.34 3.13 -19.16
C ALA A 506 8.64 3.57 -20.46
N LEU A 507 8.14 4.81 -20.51
CA LEU A 507 7.55 5.37 -21.73
C LEU A 507 8.59 5.55 -22.84
N ALA A 508 9.80 6.03 -22.50
CA ALA A 508 10.89 6.19 -23.46
C ALA A 508 11.39 4.85 -24.05
N LYS A 509 11.30 3.75 -23.28
CA LYS A 509 11.58 2.37 -23.72
C LYS A 509 10.42 1.71 -24.49
N GLY A 510 9.32 2.44 -24.69
CA GLY A 510 8.16 1.96 -25.43
C GLY A 510 7.34 0.90 -24.70
N CYS A 511 7.40 0.84 -23.36
CA CYS A 511 6.51 -0.02 -22.59
C CYS A 511 5.06 0.41 -22.81
N GLN A 512 4.19 -0.53 -23.18
CA GLN A 512 2.76 -0.26 -23.37
C GLN A 512 1.97 -0.42 -22.06
N GLY A 513 2.61 -0.92 -20.99
CA GLY A 513 2.05 -0.98 -19.65
C GLY A 513 2.93 -0.36 -18.57
N LEU A 514 2.27 0.21 -17.56
CA LEU A 514 2.87 0.61 -16.29
C LEU A 514 1.98 0.12 -15.14
N LEU A 515 2.53 -0.80 -14.34
CA LEU A 515 1.95 -1.28 -13.09
C LEU A 515 2.83 -0.85 -11.91
N THR A 516 2.40 -1.03 -10.66
CA THR A 516 3.28 -1.08 -9.48
C THR A 516 2.97 -2.29 -8.61
N LEU A 517 3.99 -2.94 -8.07
CA LEU A 517 3.86 -4.02 -7.08
C LEU A 517 3.67 -3.43 -5.69
N GLN A 518 2.60 -3.87 -5.02
CA GLN A 518 2.28 -3.54 -3.63
C GLN A 518 1.44 -4.65 -2.96
N TRP A 519 1.29 -4.59 -1.65
CA TRP A 519 0.42 -5.46 -0.86
C TRP A 519 -0.83 -4.74 -0.35
N ARG A 520 -0.68 -3.48 0.08
CA ARG A 520 -1.73 -2.73 0.77
C ARG A 520 -2.55 -1.83 -0.16
N THR A 521 -3.75 -1.46 0.30
CA THR A 521 -4.64 -0.52 -0.40
C THR A 521 -4.29 0.94 -0.13
N ARG A 522 -4.26 1.34 1.16
CA ARG A 522 -4.33 2.76 1.53
C ARG A 522 -2.98 3.41 1.79
N ASP A 523 -2.03 2.69 2.39
CA ASP A 523 -0.73 3.28 2.75
C ASP A 523 0.17 3.60 1.54
N VAL A 524 -0.19 3.11 0.35
CA VAL A 524 0.45 3.32 -0.96
C VAL A 524 -0.45 4.03 -1.98
N GLU A 525 -1.51 4.70 -1.50
CA GLU A 525 -2.47 5.36 -2.40
C GLU A 525 -1.89 6.55 -3.20
N GLU A 526 -0.72 7.06 -2.79
CA GLU A 526 -0.01 8.14 -3.46
C GLU A 526 0.73 7.64 -4.70
N GLU A 527 1.37 6.47 -4.58
CA GLU A 527 2.06 5.74 -5.64
C GLU A 527 1.07 5.31 -6.74
N THR A 528 -0.02 4.63 -6.37
CA THR A 528 -1.11 4.28 -7.29
C THR A 528 -1.75 5.53 -7.90
N GLY A 529 -1.97 6.57 -7.09
CA GLY A 529 -2.56 7.83 -7.52
C GLY A 529 -1.68 8.63 -8.49
N TYR A 530 -0.35 8.48 -8.40
CA TYR A 530 0.62 9.12 -9.28
C TYR A 530 0.71 8.40 -10.63
N ILE A 531 0.93 7.08 -10.67
CA ILE A 531 1.04 6.35 -11.95
C ILE A 531 -0.24 6.47 -12.78
N ALA A 532 -1.40 6.45 -12.12
CA ALA A 532 -2.70 6.63 -12.75
C ALA A 532 -2.77 7.98 -13.48
N ARG A 533 -2.36 9.08 -12.83
CA ARG A 533 -2.41 10.44 -13.41
C ARG A 533 -1.29 10.69 -14.41
N PHE A 534 -0.08 10.22 -14.15
CA PHE A 534 1.04 10.30 -15.09
C PHE A 534 0.69 9.63 -16.42
N ALA A 535 -0.02 8.50 -16.39
CA ALA A 535 -0.47 7.81 -17.59
C ALA A 535 -1.43 8.64 -18.48
N TRP A 536 -2.05 9.71 -17.98
CA TRP A 536 -2.84 10.67 -18.77
C TRP A 536 -2.16 12.03 -18.95
N ASN A 537 -1.10 12.32 -18.17
CA ASN A 537 -0.30 13.53 -18.24
C ASN A 537 1.18 13.17 -18.03
N PRO A 538 1.94 12.84 -19.10
CA PRO A 538 3.35 12.45 -18.99
C PRO A 538 4.29 13.62 -18.59
N GLN A 539 3.75 14.82 -18.35
CA GLN A 539 4.47 15.97 -17.81
C GLN A 539 4.19 16.17 -16.30
N LEU A 540 3.44 15.26 -15.65
CA LEU A 540 3.14 15.32 -14.23
C LEU A 540 4.39 15.06 -13.38
N THR A 541 4.90 16.10 -12.73
CA THR A 541 5.99 15.98 -11.74
C THR A 541 5.44 15.59 -10.36
N PRO A 542 6.23 14.90 -9.50
CA PRO A 542 5.86 14.64 -8.10
C PRO A 542 5.38 15.88 -7.34
N ALA A 543 6.03 17.03 -7.53
CA ALA A 543 5.65 18.30 -6.91
C ALA A 543 4.40 18.97 -7.52
N ALA A 544 3.96 18.56 -8.71
CA ALA A 544 2.63 18.90 -9.23
C ALA A 544 1.57 17.97 -8.64
N PHE A 545 1.82 16.65 -8.66
CA PHE A 545 0.94 15.65 -8.05
C PHE A 545 0.64 15.94 -6.57
N TYR A 546 1.65 16.25 -5.75
CA TYR A 546 1.43 16.56 -4.34
C TYR A 546 0.63 17.85 -4.08
N ARG A 547 0.63 18.80 -5.03
CA ARG A 547 -0.30 19.94 -4.98
C ARG A 547 -1.70 19.53 -5.40
N GLU A 548 -1.85 18.76 -6.47
CA GLU A 548 -3.15 18.24 -6.91
C GLU A 548 -3.84 17.40 -5.81
N LEU A 549 -3.11 16.46 -5.20
CA LEU A 549 -3.55 15.68 -4.04
C LEU A 549 -3.90 16.58 -2.85
N ALA A 550 -3.09 17.59 -2.55
CA ALA A 550 -3.39 18.54 -1.48
C ALA A 550 -4.65 19.37 -1.73
N ARG A 551 -4.86 19.83 -2.97
CA ARG A 551 -6.08 20.54 -3.41
C ARG A 551 -7.31 19.65 -3.30
N HIS A 552 -7.22 18.39 -3.74
CA HIS A 552 -8.31 17.42 -3.72
C HIS A 552 -8.68 16.98 -2.29
N ALA A 553 -7.69 16.65 -1.45
CA ALA A 553 -7.92 16.19 -0.09
C ALA A 553 -8.27 17.32 0.89
N PHE A 554 -7.52 18.43 0.85
CA PHE A 554 -7.52 19.49 1.87
C PHE A 554 -8.06 20.85 1.37
N GLY A 555 -8.56 20.91 0.13
CA GLY A 555 -9.10 22.12 -0.46
C GLY A 555 -8.04 23.10 -0.98
N PRO A 556 -8.43 24.05 -1.85
CA PRO A 556 -7.50 24.97 -2.50
C PRO A 556 -6.81 25.93 -1.51
N ASP A 557 -7.43 26.25 -0.39
CA ASP A 557 -6.89 27.13 0.65
C ASP A 557 -5.70 26.51 1.43
N GLN A 558 -5.56 25.18 1.41
CA GLN A 558 -4.41 24.49 2.00
C GLN A 558 -3.47 23.85 0.97
N GLU A 559 -3.75 23.94 -0.35
CA GLU A 559 -2.94 23.32 -1.43
C GLU A 559 -1.44 23.54 -1.23
N GLN A 560 -1.01 24.81 -1.20
CA GLN A 560 0.41 25.18 -1.11
C GLN A 560 1.05 24.77 0.24
N ARG A 561 0.25 24.54 1.28
CA ARG A 561 0.73 24.13 2.61
C ARG A 561 0.84 22.61 2.69
N MET A 562 -0.26 21.90 2.42
CA MET A 562 -0.29 20.45 2.51
C MET A 562 0.54 19.78 1.40
N GLY A 563 0.62 20.37 0.19
CA GLY A 563 1.54 19.87 -0.85
C GLY A 563 3.02 19.99 -0.45
N ARG A 564 3.38 20.97 0.38
CA ARG A 564 4.71 21.06 1.02
C ARG A 564 4.88 20.06 2.17
N CYS A 565 3.83 19.78 2.95
CA CYS A 565 3.87 18.75 4.00
C CYS A 565 4.07 17.36 3.38
N LEU A 566 3.23 16.95 2.43
CA LEU A 566 3.31 15.64 1.78
C LEU A 566 4.63 15.47 1.01
N GLY A 567 5.00 16.47 0.19
CA GLY A 567 6.28 16.49 -0.52
C GLY A 567 7.52 16.59 0.38
N ALA A 568 7.36 16.89 1.68
CA ALA A 568 8.42 16.76 2.68
C ALA A 568 8.43 15.36 3.30
N LEU A 569 7.28 14.77 3.62
CA LEU A 569 7.17 13.38 4.10
C LEU A 569 7.76 12.37 3.09
N GLN A 570 7.48 12.54 1.80
CA GLN A 570 8.12 11.78 0.71
C GLN A 570 9.66 11.84 0.78
N LYS A 571 10.25 12.96 1.20
CA LYS A 571 11.70 13.15 1.25
C LYS A 571 12.36 12.61 2.51
N LEU A 572 11.58 12.25 3.52
CA LEU A 572 12.07 11.56 4.71
C LEU A 572 12.26 10.05 4.49
N GLY A 573 11.87 9.54 3.30
CA GLY A 573 11.99 8.14 2.94
C GLY A 573 11.02 7.24 3.70
N ALA A 574 11.33 5.94 3.73
CA ALA A 574 10.54 4.95 4.44
C ALA A 574 10.44 5.26 5.93
N ARG A 575 9.29 4.92 6.53
CA ARG A 575 8.91 5.25 7.92
C ARG A 575 8.88 6.75 8.26
N TRP A 576 9.35 7.65 7.40
CA TRP A 576 9.58 9.08 7.68
C TRP A 576 10.53 9.40 8.85
N THR A 577 11.09 8.40 9.53
CA THR A 577 12.00 8.57 10.69
C THR A 577 13.44 8.24 10.37
N GLY A 578 13.72 7.48 9.32
CA GLY A 578 15.07 6.97 9.04
C GLY A 578 15.49 5.76 9.88
N VAL A 579 14.61 5.25 10.74
CA VAL A 579 14.73 3.91 11.31
C VAL A 579 14.48 2.88 10.18
N ARG A 580 15.03 1.67 10.27
CA ARG A 580 14.87 0.64 9.21
C ARG A 580 13.60 -0.21 9.35
N GLY A 581 13.04 -0.32 10.56
CA GLY A 581 11.91 -1.21 10.83
C GLY A 581 12.31 -2.68 10.93
N THR A 582 11.34 -3.57 10.69
CA THR A 582 11.47 -5.04 10.61
C THR A 582 11.35 -5.50 9.15
N VAL A 583 11.87 -6.68 8.80
CA VAL A 583 11.64 -7.32 7.49
C VAL A 583 10.27 -8.03 7.51
N GLU A 584 9.36 -7.75 6.57
CA GLU A 584 8.03 -8.35 6.57
C GLU A 584 8.04 -9.84 6.17
N CYS A 585 8.86 -10.26 5.20
CA CYS A 585 9.04 -11.68 4.91
C CYS A 585 9.90 -12.43 5.95
N GLY A 586 10.55 -11.70 6.87
CA GLY A 586 11.60 -12.19 7.76
C GLY A 586 11.24 -12.27 9.25
N ALA A 587 12.20 -12.73 10.04
CA ALA A 587 12.08 -12.81 11.50
C ALA A 587 11.97 -11.42 12.15
N MET A 588 11.20 -11.34 13.24
CA MET A 588 11.02 -10.10 14.01
C MET A 588 12.34 -9.62 14.64
N LEU A 589 12.79 -8.42 14.26
CA LEU A 589 14.00 -7.77 14.78
C LEU A 589 13.73 -6.29 15.05
N TRP A 590 14.16 -5.81 16.21
CA TRP A 590 14.16 -4.38 16.53
C TRP A 590 15.45 -3.72 16.01
N THR A 591 15.40 -2.45 15.58
CA THR A 591 16.59 -1.73 15.07
C THR A 591 16.91 -0.49 15.91
N GLY A 592 18.21 -0.33 16.25
CA GLY A 592 18.73 0.65 17.23
C GLY A 592 20.06 1.31 16.80
N TRP A 593 20.60 2.19 17.64
CA TRP A 593 21.80 3.00 17.37
C TRP A 593 23.11 2.19 17.46
N VAL A 594 23.21 1.30 18.44
CA VAL A 594 24.30 0.33 18.58
C VAL A 594 24.10 -0.73 17.48
N PRO A 595 25.12 -1.03 16.65
CA PRO A 595 24.94 -0.88 15.20
C PRO A 595 24.26 -2.06 14.49
N HIS A 596 22.95 -2.22 14.69
CA HIS A 596 22.06 -3.00 13.83
C HIS A 596 21.93 -2.39 12.42
N PHE A 597 21.85 -1.06 12.37
CA PHE A 597 21.79 -0.29 11.13
C PHE A 597 22.23 1.17 11.38
N PRO A 598 22.98 1.81 10.46
CA PRO A 598 23.45 3.19 10.66
C PRO A 598 22.37 4.22 10.31
N PHE A 599 21.72 4.79 11.33
CA PHE A 599 20.69 5.83 11.18
C PHE A 599 21.23 7.25 10.93
N GLU A 600 22.54 7.45 11.06
CA GLU A 600 23.23 8.71 10.73
C GLU A 600 24.43 8.38 9.83
N LEU A 601 24.67 9.23 8.81
CA LEU A 601 25.71 9.02 7.81
C LEU A 601 27.03 9.66 8.27
N ASP A 602 27.67 8.97 9.23
CA ASP A 602 28.95 9.32 9.86
C ASP A 602 29.91 8.11 9.94
N GLU A 603 31.02 8.23 10.69
CA GLU A 603 32.05 7.20 10.88
C GLU A 603 31.51 5.83 11.36
N ARG A 604 30.34 5.79 12.01
CA ARG A 604 29.67 4.55 12.41
C ARG A 604 29.09 3.80 11.21
N ALA A 605 28.65 4.51 10.18
CA ALA A 605 28.19 3.91 8.94
C ALA A 605 29.34 3.22 8.20
N VAL A 606 30.52 3.85 8.15
CA VAL A 606 31.74 3.23 7.59
C VAL A 606 32.08 1.93 8.34
N SER A 607 32.10 2.02 9.68
CA SER A 607 32.34 0.87 10.58
C SER A 607 31.34 -0.28 10.38
N TYR A 608 30.09 0.03 10.05
CA TYR A 608 29.04 -0.96 9.77
C TYR A 608 29.21 -1.69 8.43
N PHE A 609 29.74 -1.01 7.41
CA PHE A 609 29.87 -1.59 6.07
C PHE A 609 31.14 -2.42 5.85
N ILE A 610 32.25 -2.12 6.55
CA ILE A 610 33.49 -2.90 6.48
C ILE A 610 33.26 -4.42 6.64
N PRO A 611 32.62 -4.93 7.73
CA PRO A 611 32.41 -6.36 7.91
C PRO A 611 31.43 -6.97 6.90
N LYS A 612 30.52 -6.17 6.31
CA LYS A 612 29.64 -6.63 5.22
C LYS A 612 30.41 -6.85 3.92
N VAL A 613 31.32 -5.95 3.58
CA VAL A 613 32.18 -6.11 2.40
C VAL A 613 33.20 -7.23 2.60
N GLU A 614 33.70 -7.44 3.81
CA GLU A 614 34.50 -8.62 4.17
C GLU A 614 33.71 -9.93 4.00
N ALA A 615 32.42 -9.95 4.37
CA ALA A 615 31.54 -11.08 4.10
C ALA A 615 31.30 -11.33 2.59
N ILE A 616 31.18 -10.29 1.76
CA ILE A 616 31.13 -10.44 0.29
C ILE A 616 32.45 -11.01 -0.24
N VAL A 617 33.59 -10.45 0.19
CA VAL A 617 34.94 -10.92 -0.22
C VAL A 617 35.13 -12.39 0.12
N LYS A 618 34.65 -12.84 1.29
CA LYS A 618 34.61 -14.26 1.64
C LYS A 618 33.65 -15.03 0.72
N ALA A 619 32.39 -14.65 0.62
CA ALA A 619 31.37 -15.40 -0.12
C ALA A 619 31.68 -15.55 -1.62
N LEU A 620 32.31 -14.55 -2.26
CA LEU A 620 32.77 -14.65 -3.66
C LEU A 620 33.98 -15.58 -3.83
N SER A 621 34.84 -15.67 -2.81
CA SER A 621 35.99 -16.59 -2.82
C SER A 621 35.61 -18.06 -2.64
N GLU A 622 34.40 -18.36 -2.17
CA GLU A 622 33.94 -19.74 -1.99
C GLU A 622 33.81 -20.45 -3.35
N VAL A 623 34.47 -21.60 -3.47
CA VAL A 623 34.32 -22.51 -4.60
C VAL A 623 33.06 -23.35 -4.35
N PRO A 624 32.02 -23.28 -5.20
CA PRO A 624 30.78 -24.00 -4.98
C PRO A 624 30.99 -25.51 -5.05
N THR A 625 30.44 -26.26 -4.10
CA THR A 625 30.20 -27.69 -4.31
C THR A 625 28.88 -27.89 -5.05
N ARG A 626 28.66 -29.08 -5.62
CA ARG A 626 27.41 -29.41 -6.33
C ARG A 626 26.16 -29.39 -5.43
N ALA A 627 26.31 -29.33 -4.10
CA ALA A 627 25.22 -29.22 -3.15
C ALA A 627 24.92 -27.77 -2.72
N ASP A 628 25.84 -26.81 -2.88
CA ASP A 628 25.63 -25.42 -2.43
C ASP A 628 24.58 -24.65 -3.25
N SER A 629 24.19 -25.15 -4.43
CA SER A 629 23.19 -24.53 -5.31
C SER A 629 21.73 -24.75 -4.87
N GLU A 630 21.45 -25.73 -4.00
CA GLU A 630 20.07 -26.01 -3.56
C GLU A 630 19.61 -25.10 -2.41
N ALA A 631 20.54 -24.52 -1.64
CA ALA A 631 20.23 -23.66 -0.50
C ALA A 631 19.84 -22.21 -0.89
N ALA A 632 19.07 -22.04 -1.97
CA ALA A 632 18.51 -20.76 -2.39
C ALA A 632 17.28 -20.38 -1.54
N PHE A 633 17.05 -19.06 -1.41
CA PHE A 633 15.93 -18.39 -0.72
C PHE A 633 14.75 -19.33 -0.33
N HIS A 634 14.72 -19.72 0.95
CA HIS A 634 13.70 -20.51 1.62
C HIS A 634 13.51 -22.01 1.24
N LEU A 635 14.26 -22.58 0.29
CA LEU A 635 13.93 -23.90 -0.29
C LEU A 635 14.91 -25.05 -0.01
N LEU A 636 15.18 -25.34 1.28
CA LEU A 636 15.34 -26.71 1.85
C LEU A 636 15.84 -26.66 3.32
N PRO A 637 15.04 -27.05 4.34
CA PRO A 637 15.44 -26.96 5.76
C PRO A 637 16.53 -27.95 6.24
N GLN A 638 17.07 -28.82 5.38
CA GLN A 638 17.89 -29.98 5.81
C GLN A 638 19.26 -30.11 5.13
N ALA A 639 19.64 -29.20 4.24
CA ALA A 639 20.97 -29.19 3.63
C ALA A 639 22.02 -28.65 4.62
N GLN A 640 22.81 -29.52 5.25
CA GLN A 640 24.03 -29.10 5.93
C GLN A 640 25.11 -28.76 4.87
N PRO A 641 25.65 -27.52 4.84
CA PRO A 641 26.65 -27.15 3.86
C PRO A 641 27.97 -27.88 4.13
N ALA A 642 28.61 -28.36 3.06
CA ALA A 642 29.96 -28.90 3.11
C ALA A 642 30.97 -27.80 3.54
N PRO A 643 32.13 -28.15 4.14
CA PRO A 643 33.18 -27.19 4.43
C PRO A 643 33.69 -26.55 3.12
N ALA A 644 33.43 -25.26 2.96
CA ALA A 644 33.77 -24.53 1.74
C ALA A 644 35.29 -24.43 1.54
N SER A 645 35.74 -24.67 0.30
CA SER A 645 37.10 -24.33 -0.13
C SER A 645 37.11 -22.92 -0.73
N HIS A 646 38.24 -22.22 -0.62
CA HIS A 646 38.36 -20.80 -0.96
C HIS A 646 39.44 -20.57 -2.03
N ASP A 647 39.05 -19.90 -3.13
CA ASP A 647 39.93 -19.37 -4.16
C ASP A 647 39.78 -17.83 -4.23
N TRP A 648 40.88 -17.14 -3.92
CA TRP A 648 40.95 -15.68 -3.87
C TRP A 648 41.24 -15.02 -5.24
N GLY A 649 41.41 -15.82 -6.30
CA GLY A 649 41.53 -15.38 -7.69
C GLY A 649 40.20 -15.27 -8.43
N ARG A 650 39.09 -15.75 -7.85
CA ARG A 650 37.76 -15.75 -8.47
C ARG A 650 37.31 -14.34 -8.91
N PRO A 651 36.56 -14.21 -10.02
CA PRO A 651 35.98 -12.95 -10.47
C PRO A 651 35.28 -12.14 -9.37
N GLY A 652 35.40 -10.82 -9.44
CA GLY A 652 34.88 -9.89 -8.44
C GLY A 652 35.72 -9.73 -7.18
N VAL A 653 36.39 -10.80 -6.68
CA VAL A 653 37.08 -10.78 -5.37
C VAL A 653 38.05 -9.60 -5.24
N GLN A 654 38.84 -9.30 -6.27
CA GLN A 654 39.80 -8.18 -6.24
C GLN A 654 39.12 -6.80 -6.36
N ALA A 655 38.03 -6.68 -7.11
CA ALA A 655 37.26 -5.44 -7.21
C ALA A 655 36.53 -5.12 -5.89
N VAL A 656 35.96 -6.13 -5.22
CA VAL A 656 35.35 -5.96 -3.90
C VAL A 656 36.41 -5.72 -2.82
N LYS A 657 37.63 -6.27 -2.93
CA LYS A 657 38.77 -5.87 -2.08
C LYS A 657 39.16 -4.40 -2.26
N ALA A 658 39.07 -3.85 -3.48
CA ALA A 658 39.28 -2.41 -3.71
C ALA A 658 38.16 -1.57 -3.07
N VAL A 659 36.91 -2.03 -3.10
CA VAL A 659 35.79 -1.40 -2.36
C VAL A 659 36.00 -1.46 -0.84
N LEU A 660 36.50 -2.58 -0.31
CA LEU A 660 36.85 -2.73 1.10
C LEU A 660 37.97 -1.77 1.52
N GLN A 661 39.00 -1.62 0.70
CA GLN A 661 40.04 -0.63 0.95
C GLN A 661 39.47 0.78 0.93
N ARG A 662 38.64 1.12 -0.08
CA ARG A 662 37.97 2.42 -0.17
C ARG A 662 37.08 2.73 1.04
N LEU A 663 36.45 1.74 1.67
CA LEU A 663 35.74 1.93 2.94
C LEU A 663 36.70 2.18 4.11
N ARG A 664 37.83 1.48 4.17
CA ARG A 664 38.87 1.71 5.20
C ARG A 664 39.52 3.08 5.05
N ASP A 665 39.69 3.58 3.83
CA ASP A 665 40.18 4.94 3.54
C ASP A 665 39.21 6.05 3.99
N LEU A 666 37.94 5.72 4.26
CA LEU A 666 36.92 6.62 4.83
C LEU A 666 36.82 6.52 6.37
N ALA A 667 37.63 5.70 7.03
CA ALA A 667 37.56 5.51 8.47
C ALA A 667 37.84 6.83 9.23
N GLY A 668 36.92 7.23 10.10
CA GLY A 668 37.00 8.50 10.85
C GLY A 668 36.53 9.75 10.08
N GLU A 669 36.07 9.63 8.83
CA GLU A 669 35.38 10.73 8.14
C GLU A 669 34.02 11.02 8.81
N LYS A 670 33.70 12.31 8.97
CA LYS A 670 32.50 12.80 9.68
C LYS A 670 31.64 13.75 8.84
N ARG A 671 32.11 14.10 7.63
CA ARG A 671 31.41 14.99 6.69
C ARG A 671 30.37 14.21 5.89
N ARG A 672 29.10 14.31 6.29
CA ARG A 672 27.93 13.67 5.63
C ARG A 672 27.94 13.78 4.09
N SER A 673 28.39 14.91 3.53
CA SER A 673 28.48 15.14 2.08
C SER A 673 29.58 14.31 1.38
N VAL A 674 30.71 14.07 2.05
CA VAL A 674 31.80 13.22 1.52
C VAL A 674 31.38 11.76 1.57
N LEU A 675 30.83 11.32 2.71
CA LEU A 675 30.30 9.96 2.87
C LEU A 675 29.16 9.66 1.91
N TYR A 676 28.22 10.58 1.72
CA TYR A 676 27.12 10.44 0.74
C TYR A 676 27.64 10.21 -0.68
N LYS A 677 28.59 11.03 -1.14
CA LYS A 677 29.20 10.86 -2.46
C LYS A 677 29.95 9.52 -2.57
N ALA A 678 30.77 9.20 -1.57
CA ALA A 678 31.59 8.00 -1.61
C ALA A 678 30.77 6.70 -1.52
N PHE A 679 29.70 6.68 -0.71
CA PHE A 679 28.81 5.52 -0.57
C PHE A 679 28.02 5.27 -1.87
N ARG A 680 27.53 6.33 -2.53
CA ARG A 680 26.89 6.17 -3.84
C ARG A 680 27.84 5.69 -4.93
N GLU A 681 29.07 6.20 -4.98
CA GLU A 681 30.08 5.69 -5.91
C GLU A 681 30.49 4.23 -5.60
N ILE A 682 30.47 3.82 -4.32
CA ILE A 682 30.69 2.42 -3.91
C ILE A 682 29.52 1.53 -4.35
N GLU A 683 28.27 1.99 -4.16
CA GLU A 683 27.07 1.29 -4.63
C GLU A 683 27.10 1.10 -6.14
N GLU A 684 27.32 2.19 -6.89
CA GLU A 684 27.44 2.19 -8.35
C GLU A 684 28.59 1.27 -8.83
N THR A 685 29.70 1.20 -8.07
CA THR A 685 30.82 0.26 -8.33
C THR A 685 30.43 -1.20 -8.11
N VAL A 686 29.85 -1.55 -6.96
CA VAL A 686 29.48 -2.94 -6.62
C VAL A 686 28.33 -3.43 -7.52
N TYR A 687 27.37 -2.56 -7.82
CA TYR A 687 26.30 -2.83 -8.77
C TYR A 687 26.84 -3.10 -10.18
N ALA A 688 27.83 -2.35 -10.67
CA ALA A 688 28.43 -2.56 -11.99
C ALA A 688 29.14 -3.93 -12.14
N LEU A 689 29.55 -4.56 -11.04
CA LEU A 689 30.09 -5.94 -11.06
C LEU A 689 28.98 -7.00 -11.22
N ARG A 690 27.76 -6.71 -10.75
CA ARG A 690 26.69 -7.70 -10.57
C ARG A 690 26.37 -8.52 -11.84
N PRO A 691 26.26 -7.96 -13.06
CA PRO A 691 25.98 -8.74 -14.26
C PRO A 691 27.08 -9.77 -14.59
N ALA A 692 28.35 -9.38 -14.47
CA ALA A 692 29.48 -10.27 -14.72
C ALA A 692 29.57 -11.41 -13.68
N LEU A 693 29.15 -11.15 -12.44
CA LEU A 693 29.11 -12.15 -11.38
C LEU A 693 27.94 -13.13 -11.56
N VAL A 694 26.77 -12.66 -12.02
CA VAL A 694 25.65 -13.56 -12.39
C VAL A 694 26.05 -14.48 -13.55
N ILE A 695 26.70 -13.92 -14.58
CA ILE A 695 27.27 -14.68 -15.72
C ILE A 695 28.28 -15.74 -15.26
N PHE A 696 29.11 -15.44 -14.27
CA PHE A 696 30.10 -16.35 -13.71
C PHE A 696 29.50 -17.50 -12.86
N GLY A 697 28.29 -17.34 -12.33
CA GLY A 697 27.65 -18.30 -11.43
C GLY A 697 27.95 -18.01 -9.95
N MET A 698 27.15 -17.13 -9.36
CA MET A 698 27.19 -16.83 -7.92
C MET A 698 26.46 -17.90 -7.09
N THR A 699 27.01 -18.24 -5.92
CA THR A 699 26.30 -19.04 -4.90
C THR A 699 25.16 -18.24 -4.28
N SER A 700 24.20 -18.93 -3.67
CA SER A 700 23.14 -18.32 -2.85
C SER A 700 23.73 -17.40 -1.75
N ARG A 701 24.83 -17.83 -1.11
CA ARG A 701 25.55 -17.01 -0.10
C ARG A 701 26.15 -15.73 -0.70
N SER A 702 26.75 -15.78 -1.90
CA SER A 702 27.30 -14.57 -2.54
C SER A 702 26.22 -13.62 -3.06
N ASN A 703 25.10 -14.12 -3.60
CA ASN A 703 23.95 -13.28 -3.95
C ASN A 703 23.41 -12.57 -2.70
N GLN A 704 23.13 -13.31 -1.63
CA GLN A 704 22.61 -12.76 -0.37
C GLN A 704 23.56 -11.72 0.26
N ALA A 705 24.88 -11.95 0.22
CA ALA A 705 25.87 -11.01 0.73
C ALA A 705 25.94 -9.71 -0.08
N ILE A 706 25.89 -9.78 -1.41
CA ILE A 706 25.95 -8.60 -2.29
C ILE A 706 24.65 -7.81 -2.24
N ASP A 707 23.51 -8.48 -2.42
CA ASP A 707 22.22 -7.80 -2.47
C ASP A 707 21.87 -7.23 -1.09
N GLY A 708 22.13 -7.98 -0.01
CA GLY A 708 21.97 -7.50 1.37
C GLY A 708 22.95 -6.38 1.79
N PHE A 709 24.08 -6.23 1.08
CA PHE A 709 24.96 -5.07 1.23
C PHE A 709 24.44 -3.86 0.46
N LEU A 710 24.08 -4.02 -0.82
CA LEU A 710 23.56 -2.94 -1.66
C LEU A 710 22.27 -2.34 -1.09
N ILE A 711 21.32 -3.20 -0.71
CA ILE A 711 20.08 -2.82 -0.02
C ILE A 711 20.40 -2.00 1.25
N ALA A 712 21.31 -2.48 2.10
CA ALA A 712 21.67 -1.77 3.32
C ALA A 712 22.36 -0.43 3.05
N LEU A 713 23.24 -0.36 2.03
CA LEU A 713 23.96 0.85 1.64
C LEU A 713 23.02 1.92 1.08
N HIS A 714 22.05 1.50 0.25
CA HIS A 714 21.01 2.35 -0.31
C HIS A 714 20.07 2.91 0.74
N HIS A 715 19.45 2.06 1.58
CA HIS A 715 18.63 2.54 2.71
C HIS A 715 19.42 3.50 3.61
N THR A 716 20.74 3.32 3.76
CA THR A 716 21.56 4.25 4.54
C THR A 716 21.59 5.63 3.88
N TRP A 717 22.03 5.77 2.64
CA TRP A 717 22.11 7.13 2.05
C TRP A 717 20.73 7.73 1.73
N ARG A 718 19.69 6.90 1.50
CA ARG A 718 18.30 7.34 1.26
C ARG A 718 17.60 7.82 2.53
N ASN A 719 17.71 7.06 3.64
CA ASN A 719 16.87 7.26 4.82
C ASN A 719 17.62 7.83 6.05
N THR A 720 18.95 7.96 6.05
CA THR A 720 19.72 8.50 7.21
C THR A 720 19.32 9.92 7.60
N GLY A 721 19.37 10.20 8.91
CA GLY A 721 19.09 11.52 9.49
C GLY A 721 18.06 11.50 10.61
N VAL A 722 17.98 10.44 11.42
CA VAL A 722 16.87 10.22 12.37
C VAL A 722 16.59 11.40 13.32
N MET A 723 17.63 12.13 13.74
CA MET A 723 17.46 13.32 14.58
C MET A 723 16.92 14.54 13.81
N GLU A 724 17.16 14.63 12.50
CA GLU A 724 16.59 15.63 11.59
C GLU A 724 15.17 15.24 11.20
N HIS A 725 14.96 14.00 10.77
CA HIS A 725 13.67 13.44 10.35
C HIS A 725 12.63 13.57 11.46
N GLY A 726 12.96 13.19 12.70
CA GLY A 726 12.06 13.36 13.84
C GLY A 726 11.69 14.82 14.14
N ARG A 727 12.54 15.81 13.82
CA ARG A 727 12.22 17.24 13.96
C ARG A 727 11.26 17.70 12.85
N VAL A 728 11.48 17.27 11.60
CA VAL A 728 10.58 17.57 10.48
C VAL A 728 9.20 16.94 10.72
N LEU A 729 9.15 15.66 11.10
CA LEU A 729 7.92 14.91 11.33
C LEU A 729 7.06 15.54 12.43
N ARG A 730 7.64 15.89 13.59
CA ARG A 730 6.93 16.64 14.66
C ARG A 730 6.44 18.01 14.21
N THR A 731 7.20 18.70 13.35
CA THR A 731 6.78 19.99 12.78
C THR A 731 5.57 19.83 11.87
N ILE A 732 5.56 18.83 10.98
CA ILE A 732 4.43 18.53 10.09
C ILE A 732 3.21 18.09 10.91
N ARG A 733 3.37 17.24 11.92
CA ARG A 733 2.28 16.82 12.83
C ARG A 733 1.61 17.99 13.54
N HIS A 734 2.38 18.98 14.00
CA HIS A 734 1.84 20.21 14.58
C HIS A 734 1.11 21.08 13.55
N GLN A 735 1.61 21.16 12.30
CA GLN A 735 0.92 21.89 11.23
C GLN A 735 -0.42 21.25 10.86
N VAL A 736 -0.46 19.92 10.74
CA VAL A 736 -1.68 19.13 10.51
C VAL A 736 -2.70 19.35 11.62
N GLU A 737 -2.27 19.35 12.89
CA GLU A 737 -3.16 19.65 14.03
C GLU A 737 -3.74 21.07 13.97
N GLY A 738 -2.93 22.05 13.57
CA GLY A 738 -3.38 23.43 13.36
C GLY A 738 -4.42 23.58 12.24
N ILE A 739 -4.39 22.70 11.23
CA ILE A 739 -5.41 22.61 10.17
C ILE A 739 -6.66 21.89 10.70
N ARG A 740 -6.49 20.79 11.44
CA ARG A 740 -7.60 20.00 12.02
C ARG A 740 -8.51 20.86 12.88
N ARG A 741 -7.94 21.58 13.84
CA ARG A 741 -8.69 22.50 14.73
C ARG A 741 -9.41 23.62 13.95
N ARG A 742 -8.83 24.07 12.83
CA ARG A 742 -9.49 25.04 11.93
C ARG A 742 -10.71 24.41 11.25
N TYR A 743 -10.56 23.26 10.60
CA TYR A 743 -11.67 22.59 9.90
C TYR A 743 -12.82 22.20 10.83
N VAL A 744 -12.54 21.78 12.07
CA VAL A 744 -13.57 21.53 13.08
C VAL A 744 -14.35 22.81 13.39
N LYS A 745 -13.65 23.94 13.58
CA LYS A 745 -14.29 25.27 13.79
C LYS A 745 -15.05 25.78 12.56
N GLU A 746 -14.59 25.46 11.35
CA GLU A 746 -15.22 25.83 10.08
C GLU A 746 -16.32 24.85 9.63
N GLY A 747 -16.56 23.75 10.37
CA GLY A 747 -17.52 22.72 9.99
C GLY A 747 -17.13 21.85 8.77
N ARG A 748 -15.89 21.94 8.28
CA ARG A 748 -15.38 21.29 7.06
C ARG A 748 -15.09 19.79 7.26
N ARG A 749 -16.08 19.04 7.78
CA ARG A 749 -15.95 17.62 8.18
C ARG A 749 -15.43 16.71 7.06
N ALA A 750 -15.80 16.96 5.81
CA ALA A 750 -15.33 16.20 4.64
C ALA A 750 -13.80 16.25 4.42
N ARG A 751 -13.08 17.15 5.10
CA ARG A 751 -11.62 17.26 5.08
C ARG A 751 -10.92 16.50 6.21
N LEU A 752 -11.65 16.06 7.24
CA LEU A 752 -11.06 15.49 8.46
C LEU A 752 -10.54 14.06 8.25
N GLU A 753 -11.26 13.20 7.54
CA GLU A 753 -10.94 11.77 7.43
C GLU A 753 -9.49 11.50 6.94
N ARG A 754 -9.08 12.19 5.86
CA ARG A 754 -7.71 12.06 5.31
C ARG A 754 -6.66 12.74 6.19
N LEU A 755 -7.03 13.83 6.86
CA LEU A 755 -6.16 14.58 7.76
C LEU A 755 -5.86 13.78 9.04
N ASP A 756 -6.86 13.08 9.55
CA ASP A 756 -6.79 12.27 10.77
C ASP A 756 -6.14 10.91 10.51
N TYR A 757 -6.33 10.30 9.32
CA TYR A 757 -5.54 9.14 8.90
C TYR A 757 -4.04 9.50 8.84
N LEU A 758 -3.69 10.65 8.26
CA LEU A 758 -2.32 11.15 8.18
C LEU A 758 -1.75 11.48 9.58
N ALA A 759 -2.53 12.15 10.44
CA ALA A 759 -2.15 12.45 11.82
C ALA A 759 -1.85 11.18 12.63
N ASN A 760 -2.75 10.21 12.63
CA ASN A 760 -2.59 8.95 13.35
C ASN A 760 -1.47 8.07 12.77
N THR A 761 -1.19 8.15 11.46
CA THR A 761 -0.03 7.46 10.86
C THR A 761 1.29 8.08 11.37
N MET A 762 1.39 9.41 11.47
CA MET A 762 2.56 10.06 12.07
C MET A 762 2.70 9.72 13.55
N ASP A 763 1.59 9.71 14.31
CA ASP A 763 1.61 9.39 15.75
C ASP A 763 2.02 7.93 16.00
N TYR A 764 1.51 6.96 15.21
CA TYR A 764 1.95 5.57 15.26
C TYR A 764 3.47 5.44 15.10
N VAL A 765 4.01 6.02 14.03
CA VAL A 765 5.44 5.97 13.71
C VAL A 765 6.28 6.58 14.84
N ILE A 766 5.96 7.81 15.28
CA ILE A 766 6.72 8.54 16.31
C ILE A 766 6.86 7.72 17.60
N HIS A 767 5.80 7.04 18.00
CA HIS A 767 5.77 6.25 19.22
C HIS A 767 6.36 4.83 19.06
N PHE A 768 6.10 4.17 17.93
CA PHE A 768 6.60 2.82 17.65
C PHE A 768 8.12 2.82 17.49
N ASP A 769 8.70 3.73 16.69
CA ASP A 769 10.15 3.81 16.51
C ASP A 769 10.86 4.16 17.82
N ARG A 770 10.28 5.05 18.64
CA ARG A 770 10.83 5.40 19.95
C ARG A 770 10.82 4.23 20.95
N ALA A 771 9.97 3.24 20.76
CA ALA A 771 10.00 1.97 21.50
C ALA A 771 11.00 1.00 20.87
N ALA A 772 10.95 0.77 19.55
CA ALA A 772 11.85 -0.12 18.81
C ALA A 772 13.33 0.21 19.04
N MET A 773 13.71 1.49 18.95
CA MET A 773 15.09 1.97 19.19
C MET A 773 15.57 1.81 20.64
N GLN A 774 14.69 1.49 21.60
CA GLN A 774 15.09 1.14 22.97
C GLN A 774 15.13 -0.38 23.20
N LEU A 775 14.41 -1.15 22.38
CA LEU A 775 14.22 -2.61 22.46
C LEU A 775 15.24 -3.43 21.66
N ALA A 776 16.00 -2.80 20.77
CA ALA A 776 17.03 -3.48 19.98
C ALA A 776 18.16 -4.06 20.84
N ASP A 777 18.82 -5.09 20.35
CA ASP A 777 19.89 -5.75 21.09
C ASP A 777 21.07 -4.77 21.25
N GLY A 778 21.76 -4.80 22.39
CA GLY A 778 22.78 -3.79 22.74
C GLY A 778 22.25 -2.38 23.07
N GLU A 779 20.95 -2.09 22.94
CA GLU A 779 20.35 -0.81 23.33
C GLU A 779 19.99 -0.72 24.82
N ARG A 780 19.52 0.47 25.22
CA ARG A 780 19.16 0.84 26.59
C ARG A 780 18.42 -0.25 27.38
N VAL A 781 17.41 -0.93 26.83
CA VAL A 781 16.66 -1.95 27.59
C VAL A 781 17.50 -3.21 27.82
N GLU A 782 18.22 -3.70 26.81
CA GLU A 782 19.09 -4.87 27.00
C GLU A 782 20.31 -4.56 27.89
N GLN A 783 20.93 -3.38 27.74
CA GLN A 783 22.00 -2.93 28.63
C GLN A 783 21.55 -2.90 30.09
N LEU A 784 20.30 -2.50 30.36
CA LEU A 784 19.73 -2.49 31.71
C LEU A 784 19.34 -3.90 32.18
N LEU A 785 18.81 -4.78 31.31
CA LEU A 785 18.59 -6.20 31.62
C LEU A 785 19.91 -6.90 32.02
N ALA A 786 20.98 -6.71 31.24
CA ALA A 786 22.29 -7.27 31.52
C ALA A 786 22.92 -6.71 32.81
N ARG A 787 22.60 -5.46 33.18
CA ARG A 787 22.98 -4.87 34.47
C ARG A 787 22.16 -5.41 35.65
N ALA A 788 20.84 -5.61 35.46
CA ALA A 788 19.97 -6.21 36.47
C ALA A 788 20.36 -7.67 36.76
N ALA A 789 20.72 -8.43 35.72
CA ALA A 789 21.33 -9.75 35.86
C ALA A 789 22.58 -9.69 36.75
N ARG A 790 23.59 -8.90 36.38
CA ARG A 790 24.83 -8.79 37.19
C ARG A 790 24.59 -8.34 38.64
N ALA A 791 23.62 -7.46 38.90
CA ALA A 791 23.26 -7.06 40.26
C ALA A 791 22.64 -8.23 41.05
N ARG A 792 21.65 -8.93 40.47
CA ARG A 792 20.98 -10.09 41.07
C ARG A 792 21.95 -11.24 41.33
N ASP A 793 22.84 -11.50 40.37
CA ASP A 793 23.81 -12.60 40.41
C ASP A 793 24.95 -12.30 41.42
N ALA A 794 25.20 -11.02 41.73
CA ALA A 794 25.99 -10.57 42.88
C ALA A 794 25.21 -10.52 44.22
N GLY A 795 23.96 -11.00 44.24
CA GLY A 795 23.09 -11.06 45.43
C GLY A 795 22.23 -9.81 45.68
N ASP A 796 22.49 -8.69 45.00
CA ASP A 796 21.78 -7.42 45.18
C ASP A 796 20.45 -7.39 44.39
N ARG A 797 19.44 -8.02 44.99
CA ARG A 797 18.07 -8.09 44.44
C ARG A 797 17.39 -6.73 44.36
N LEU A 798 17.67 -5.80 45.28
CA LEU A 798 17.03 -4.48 45.30
C LEU A 798 17.58 -3.56 44.21
N SER A 799 18.90 -3.59 43.95
CA SER A 799 19.50 -2.91 42.80
C SER A 799 19.05 -3.53 41.49
N ALA A 800 18.96 -4.87 41.39
CA ALA A 800 18.40 -5.54 40.21
C ALA A 800 16.96 -5.08 39.90
N ALA A 801 16.09 -5.08 40.91
CA ALA A 801 14.72 -4.57 40.79
C ALA A 801 14.67 -3.09 40.40
N GLY A 802 15.51 -2.24 41.02
CA GLY A 802 15.61 -0.81 40.69
C GLY A 802 16.07 -0.53 39.26
N ILE A 803 17.03 -1.30 38.74
CA ILE A 803 17.55 -1.21 37.37
C ILE A 803 16.48 -1.65 36.36
N ALA A 804 15.83 -2.80 36.60
CA ALA A 804 14.76 -3.29 35.73
C ALA A 804 13.54 -2.35 35.74
N ALA A 805 13.16 -1.82 36.91
CA ALA A 805 12.11 -0.82 37.04
C ALA A 805 12.42 0.48 36.27
N ALA A 806 13.69 0.89 36.20
CA ALA A 806 14.10 2.04 35.40
C ALA A 806 14.00 1.78 33.89
N ALA A 807 14.31 0.56 33.42
CA ALA A 807 14.12 0.15 32.03
C ALA A 807 12.63 0.07 31.65
N TYR A 808 11.81 -0.57 32.50
CA TYR A 808 10.36 -0.68 32.32
C TYR A 808 9.71 0.71 32.18
N ARG A 809 10.01 1.65 33.10
CA ARG A 809 9.53 3.04 33.00
C ARG A 809 9.96 3.73 31.70
N SER A 810 11.19 3.48 31.23
CA SER A 810 11.71 4.02 29.97
C SER A 810 10.95 3.48 28.74
N LEU A 811 10.54 2.21 28.80
CA LEU A 811 9.85 1.51 27.72
C LEU A 811 8.35 1.87 27.66
N VAL A 812 7.65 1.91 28.79
CA VAL A 812 6.26 2.40 28.84
C VAL A 812 6.21 3.87 28.41
N ALA A 813 7.13 4.71 28.89
CA ALA A 813 7.22 6.11 28.49
C ALA A 813 7.71 6.33 27.04
N ALA A 814 8.07 5.28 26.30
CA ALA A 814 8.31 5.33 24.86
C ALA A 814 6.99 5.48 24.08
N GLY A 815 5.96 4.74 24.51
CA GLY A 815 4.60 4.80 24.01
C GLY A 815 4.19 3.68 23.06
N MET A 816 4.65 2.43 23.23
CA MET A 816 4.18 1.31 22.38
C MET A 816 2.65 1.19 22.37
N LYS A 817 1.99 1.41 23.52
CA LYS A 817 0.52 1.50 23.60
C LYS A 817 -0.04 2.68 22.80
N ASP A 818 0.53 3.88 22.97
CA ASP A 818 0.10 5.09 22.24
C ASP A 818 0.18 4.89 20.71
N ALA A 819 1.22 4.19 20.24
CA ALA A 819 1.38 3.80 18.85
C ALA A 819 0.25 2.88 18.39
N VAL A 820 0.02 1.77 19.09
CA VAL A 820 -1.00 0.79 18.74
C VAL A 820 -2.40 1.41 18.76
N GLU A 821 -2.69 2.29 19.72
CA GLU A 821 -3.94 3.05 19.76
C GLU A 821 -4.05 4.08 18.63
N ALA A 822 -2.95 4.69 18.18
CA ALA A 822 -2.93 5.53 16.98
C ALA A 822 -3.21 4.71 15.71
N PHE A 823 -2.62 3.53 15.58
CA PHE A 823 -2.92 2.64 14.45
C PHE A 823 -4.40 2.21 14.47
N ALA A 824 -4.92 1.81 15.64
CA ALA A 824 -6.33 1.47 15.81
C ALA A 824 -7.29 2.65 15.53
N ARG A 825 -6.81 3.90 15.59
CA ARG A 825 -7.56 5.10 15.17
C ARG A 825 -7.65 5.30 13.65
N LYS A 826 -6.75 4.70 12.84
CA LYS A 826 -6.72 4.88 11.37
C LYS A 826 -7.39 3.77 10.53
N LEU A 827 -7.98 2.75 11.14
CA LEU A 827 -8.58 1.61 10.44
C LEU A 827 -9.70 2.02 9.45
N THR A 828 -9.53 1.74 8.15
CA THR A 828 -10.51 2.08 7.10
C THR A 828 -10.62 1.09 5.92
N THR A 829 -9.67 0.17 5.80
CA THR A 829 -9.58 -0.87 4.75
C THR A 829 -9.17 -2.18 5.39
N ARG A 830 -9.49 -3.34 4.79
CA ARG A 830 -9.12 -4.65 5.35
C ARG A 830 -7.61 -4.80 5.55
N CYS A 831 -6.79 -4.16 4.71
CA CYS A 831 -5.35 -4.03 4.91
C CYS A 831 -4.95 -3.28 6.20
N ASP A 832 -5.68 -2.24 6.61
CA ASP A 832 -5.43 -1.58 7.91
C ASP A 832 -5.70 -2.57 9.07
N PHE A 833 -6.82 -3.31 9.03
CA PHE A 833 -7.12 -4.35 10.04
C PHE A 833 -6.08 -5.47 10.04
N GLY A 834 -5.64 -5.93 8.86
CA GLY A 834 -4.60 -6.94 8.70
C GLY A 834 -3.22 -6.47 9.18
N THR A 835 -2.93 -5.18 9.05
CA THR A 835 -1.72 -4.57 9.62
C THR A 835 -1.80 -4.51 11.15
N LEU A 836 -2.96 -4.16 11.72
CA LEU A 836 -3.17 -4.20 13.18
C LEU A 836 -3.12 -5.64 13.74
N ALA A 837 -3.59 -6.63 12.97
CA ALA A 837 -3.44 -8.04 13.30
C ALA A 837 -1.96 -8.47 13.24
N THR A 838 -1.22 -8.04 12.20
CA THR A 838 0.24 -8.27 12.07
C THR A 838 1.00 -7.70 13.28
N ILE A 839 0.69 -6.48 13.70
CA ILE A 839 1.24 -5.84 14.90
C ILE A 839 1.01 -6.70 16.16
N ASN A 840 -0.16 -7.33 16.29
CA ASN A 840 -0.47 -8.20 17.43
C ASN A 840 0.25 -9.58 17.38
N VAL A 841 0.52 -10.15 16.20
CA VAL A 841 1.16 -11.49 16.11
C VAL A 841 2.69 -11.46 15.93
N LYS A 842 3.29 -10.32 15.57
CA LYS A 842 4.72 -10.21 15.23
C LYS A 842 5.54 -9.31 16.19
N PRO A 843 5.40 -7.96 16.24
CA PRO A 843 6.17 -7.12 17.16
C PRO A 843 5.66 -7.14 18.62
N LEU A 844 4.35 -7.18 18.88
CA LEU A 844 3.84 -7.14 20.26
C LEU A 844 4.21 -8.36 21.13
N PRO A 845 4.28 -9.60 20.61
CA PRO A 845 4.80 -10.72 21.40
C PRO A 845 6.25 -10.52 21.84
N ARG A 846 7.11 -9.94 20.98
CA ARG A 846 8.51 -9.60 21.33
C ARG A 846 8.58 -8.45 22.35
N TYR A 847 7.65 -7.51 22.28
CA TYR A 847 7.49 -6.45 23.28
C TYR A 847 7.15 -7.06 24.65
N TRP A 848 6.14 -7.92 24.73
CA TRP A 848 5.71 -8.55 25.98
C TRP A 848 6.72 -9.56 26.53
N GLU A 849 7.43 -10.31 25.68
CA GLU A 849 8.59 -11.12 26.10
C GLU A 849 9.65 -10.25 26.81
N THR A 850 9.93 -9.05 26.27
CA THR A 850 10.91 -8.12 26.85
C THR A 850 10.41 -7.50 28.17
N ILE A 851 9.09 -7.25 28.29
CA ILE A 851 8.45 -6.87 29.56
C ILE A 851 8.59 -7.98 30.60
N GLY A 852 8.24 -9.23 30.27
CA GLY A 852 8.38 -10.37 31.19
C GLY A 852 9.83 -10.62 31.63
N ARG A 853 10.81 -10.42 30.73
CA ARG A 853 12.24 -10.45 31.05
C ARG A 853 12.66 -9.37 32.06
N LEU A 854 12.01 -8.21 32.07
CA LEU A 854 12.23 -7.15 33.07
C LEU A 854 11.52 -7.48 34.40
N GLU A 855 10.29 -7.99 34.32
CA GLU A 855 9.46 -8.32 35.48
C GLU A 855 10.05 -9.44 36.34
N ALA A 856 10.77 -10.39 35.72
CA ALA A 856 11.54 -11.43 36.41
C ALA A 856 12.69 -10.91 37.32
N PHE A 857 12.94 -9.59 37.36
CA PHE A 857 13.86 -8.94 38.30
C PHE A 857 13.16 -8.10 39.39
N LEU A 858 11.85 -7.88 39.30
CA LEU A 858 11.12 -7.03 40.23
C LEU A 858 10.64 -7.84 41.45
N THR A 859 10.58 -7.23 42.64
CA THR A 859 10.02 -7.88 43.84
C THR A 859 8.50 -7.80 43.89
N ALA A 860 7.90 -6.88 43.12
CA ALA A 860 6.49 -6.85 42.76
C ALA A 860 6.32 -6.50 41.28
N VAL A 861 5.35 -7.12 40.60
CA VAL A 861 5.13 -7.02 39.16
C VAL A 861 3.92 -6.12 38.85
N PRO A 862 4.07 -5.07 38.01
CA PRO A 862 2.96 -4.19 37.65
C PRO A 862 1.81 -4.94 36.96
N PRO A 863 0.54 -4.56 37.20
CA PRO A 863 -0.59 -5.13 36.48
C PRO A 863 -0.57 -4.88 34.96
N HIS A 864 -1.13 -5.83 34.21
CA HIS A 864 -1.21 -5.81 32.74
C HIS A 864 -2.63 -5.50 32.25
N GLU A 865 -2.73 -5.10 30.98
CA GLU A 865 -4.00 -4.77 30.29
C GLU A 865 -4.97 -3.95 31.16
N VAL A 866 -4.47 -2.86 31.73
CA VAL A 866 -5.31 -1.92 32.48
C VAL A 866 -6.33 -1.30 31.52
N HIS A 867 -7.59 -1.31 31.93
CA HIS A 867 -8.73 -0.76 31.23
C HIS A 867 -9.42 0.25 32.14
N ALA A 868 -9.87 1.36 31.54
CA ALA A 868 -10.64 2.39 32.21
C ALA A 868 -11.89 2.67 31.38
N ARG A 869 -13.06 2.65 32.02
CA ARG A 869 -14.35 2.93 31.38
C ARG A 869 -15.03 4.09 32.09
N GLY A 870 -15.10 5.23 31.43
CA GLY A 870 -15.68 6.44 31.99
C GLY A 870 -17.21 6.42 32.05
N ARG A 871 -17.77 7.05 33.07
CA ARG A 871 -19.19 7.37 33.26
C ARG A 871 -19.35 8.85 33.62
N GLU A 872 -20.59 9.32 33.81
CA GLU A 872 -20.86 10.71 34.20
C GLU A 872 -20.11 11.14 35.48
N GLN A 873 -20.08 10.31 36.52
CA GLN A 873 -19.57 10.71 37.86
C GLN A 873 -18.43 9.82 38.39
N GLU A 874 -18.03 8.81 37.62
CA GLU A 874 -17.11 7.77 38.06
C GLU A 874 -16.38 7.11 36.88
N VAL A 875 -15.25 6.45 37.17
CA VAL A 875 -14.50 5.64 36.21
C VAL A 875 -14.33 4.25 36.77
N TRP A 876 -14.77 3.26 36.00
CA TRP A 876 -14.63 1.84 36.32
C TRP A 876 -13.28 1.36 35.79
N LEU A 877 -12.41 0.88 36.67
CA LEU A 877 -11.09 0.35 36.33
C LEU A 877 -11.10 -1.17 36.46
N SER A 878 -10.45 -1.86 35.52
CA SER A 878 -10.14 -3.29 35.61
C SER A 878 -8.77 -3.59 34.98
N TRP A 879 -8.14 -4.70 35.37
CA TRP A 879 -6.81 -5.10 34.90
C TRP A 879 -6.52 -6.58 35.20
N GLN A 880 -5.41 -7.09 34.68
CA GLN A 880 -4.87 -8.41 35.01
C GLN A 880 -3.80 -8.28 36.12
N PRO A 881 -3.99 -8.83 37.33
CA PRO A 881 -3.03 -8.67 38.42
C PRO A 881 -1.67 -9.32 38.14
N GLY A 882 -0.60 -8.54 38.23
CA GLY A 882 0.78 -9.03 38.16
C GLY A 882 1.15 -9.90 39.36
N ARG A 883 2.11 -10.82 39.19
CA ARG A 883 2.61 -11.69 40.27
C ARG A 883 4.15 -11.81 40.23
N PRO A 884 4.86 -11.73 41.37
CA PRO A 884 4.36 -11.48 42.73
C PRO A 884 3.75 -10.08 42.93
N CYS A 885 2.79 -9.99 43.84
CA CYS A 885 2.14 -8.75 44.26
C CYS A 885 1.50 -9.00 45.64
N ALA A 886 1.83 -8.18 46.64
CA ALA A 886 1.24 -8.27 47.98
C ALA A 886 0.06 -7.29 48.14
N ALA A 887 0.20 -6.08 47.59
CA ALA A 887 -0.83 -5.05 47.57
C ALA A 887 -0.63 -4.10 46.37
N GLN A 888 -1.55 -3.17 46.12
CA GLN A 888 -1.55 -2.31 44.93
C GLN A 888 -1.86 -0.84 45.26
N HIS A 889 -1.18 0.07 44.58
CA HIS A 889 -1.49 1.50 44.53
C HIS A 889 -2.05 1.88 43.15
N LEU A 890 -3.12 2.65 43.15
CA LEU A 890 -3.74 3.19 41.94
C LEU A 890 -3.40 4.67 41.78
N TYR A 891 -3.04 5.05 40.56
CA TYR A 891 -2.64 6.40 40.20
C TYR A 891 -3.55 6.96 39.11
N ARG A 892 -3.88 8.25 39.23
CA ARG A 892 -4.65 9.02 38.24
C ARG A 892 -3.94 10.33 37.93
N ARG A 893 -3.97 10.77 36.67
CA ARG A 893 -3.73 12.16 36.26
C ARG A 893 -4.86 12.67 35.36
N PRO A 894 -5.20 13.96 35.35
CA PRO A 894 -5.86 14.54 34.18
C PRO A 894 -4.89 14.46 33.00
N ALA A 895 -5.40 14.40 31.77
CA ALA A 895 -4.58 14.26 30.56
C ALA A 895 -3.42 15.26 30.52
N GLY A 896 -2.18 14.77 30.45
CA GLY A 896 -0.96 15.59 30.45
C GLY A 896 -0.56 16.22 31.80
N GLY A 897 -1.24 15.89 32.90
CA GLY A 897 -0.97 16.40 34.25
C GLY A 897 -0.04 15.53 35.10
N SER A 898 0.04 15.86 36.40
CA SER A 898 0.78 15.08 37.41
C SER A 898 -0.02 13.86 37.89
N TRP A 899 0.63 12.69 37.99
CA TRP A 899 0.08 11.53 38.67
C TRP A 899 -0.16 11.78 40.16
N LYS A 900 -1.27 11.27 40.69
CA LYS A 900 -1.63 11.28 42.12
C LYS A 900 -2.22 9.92 42.51
N ARG A 901 -1.87 9.40 43.68
CA ARG A 901 -2.50 8.18 44.22
C ARG A 901 -3.97 8.45 44.55
N ILE A 902 -4.87 7.52 44.22
CA ILE A 902 -6.32 7.67 44.45
C ILE A 902 -6.86 6.77 45.58
N ASN A 903 -6.24 5.62 45.84
CA ASN A 903 -6.58 4.80 47.00
C ASN A 903 -5.88 5.33 48.28
N ARG A 904 -6.63 5.35 49.39
CA ARG A 904 -6.11 5.75 50.71
C ARG A 904 -5.17 4.67 51.27
N GLU A 905 -5.69 3.46 51.34
CA GLU A 905 -4.99 2.23 51.73
C GLU A 905 -4.66 1.39 50.49
N PRO A 906 -3.58 0.58 50.51
CA PRO A 906 -3.28 -0.36 49.42
C PRO A 906 -4.43 -1.34 49.17
N LEU A 907 -4.76 -1.57 47.90
CA LEU A 907 -5.72 -2.63 47.52
C LEU A 907 -5.02 -4.00 47.66
N ALA A 908 -5.77 -5.07 47.95
CA ALA A 908 -5.22 -6.42 48.02
C ALA A 908 -4.47 -6.84 46.74
N GLY A 909 -3.44 -7.68 46.86
CA GLY A 909 -2.55 -8.04 45.74
C GLY A 909 -3.21 -8.81 44.59
N ASP A 910 -4.37 -9.41 44.82
CA ASP A 910 -5.22 -10.11 43.87
C ASP A 910 -6.40 -9.27 43.34
N GLY A 911 -6.60 -8.05 43.88
CA GLY A 911 -7.64 -7.13 43.43
C GLY A 911 -7.46 -6.76 41.94
N ALA A 912 -8.51 -6.96 41.14
CA ALA A 912 -8.49 -6.78 39.68
C ALA A 912 -9.39 -5.63 39.17
N MET A 913 -10.05 -4.90 40.09
CA MET A 913 -11.00 -3.82 39.78
C MET A 913 -10.94 -2.70 40.82
N PHE A 914 -11.29 -1.48 40.41
CA PHE A 914 -11.47 -0.32 41.31
C PHE A 914 -12.50 0.67 40.75
N LEU A 915 -13.19 1.37 41.65
CA LEU A 915 -14.14 2.42 41.29
C LEU A 915 -13.59 3.79 41.71
N ASP A 916 -13.18 4.60 40.74
CA ASP A 916 -12.71 5.96 40.99
C ASP A 916 -13.84 6.99 40.79
N ARG A 917 -13.78 8.09 41.53
CA ARG A 917 -14.65 9.27 41.35
C ARG A 917 -13.79 10.51 41.16
N PRO A 918 -13.55 10.93 39.90
CA PRO A 918 -12.85 12.17 39.59
C PRO A 918 -13.50 13.40 40.23
N PRO A 919 -12.71 14.37 40.72
CA PRO A 919 -13.24 15.55 41.41
C PRO A 919 -13.91 16.56 40.47
N ARG A 920 -13.78 16.37 39.14
CA ARG A 920 -14.36 17.18 38.07
C ARG A 920 -14.50 16.32 36.79
N PRO A 921 -15.46 16.61 35.90
CA PRO A 921 -15.43 16.14 34.52
C PRO A 921 -14.09 16.38 33.81
N GLY A 922 -13.73 15.51 32.86
CA GLY A 922 -12.54 15.64 32.02
C GLY A 922 -11.97 14.30 31.55
N ALA A 923 -10.91 14.40 30.73
CA ALA A 923 -10.09 13.26 30.32
C ALA A 923 -9.07 12.90 31.40
N TYR A 924 -9.08 11.64 31.82
CA TYR A 924 -8.18 11.11 32.83
C TYR A 924 -7.40 9.89 32.33
N GLU A 925 -6.16 9.80 32.78
CA GLU A 925 -5.29 8.64 32.60
C GLU A 925 -5.09 7.94 33.94
N TYR A 926 -5.06 6.61 33.91
CA TYR A 926 -5.01 5.72 35.07
C TYR A 926 -3.89 4.69 34.90
N ALA A 927 -3.17 4.39 35.97
CA ALA A 927 -2.20 3.31 36.00
C ALA A 927 -2.14 2.68 37.40
N VAL A 928 -1.69 1.44 37.48
CA VAL A 928 -1.59 0.67 38.74
C VAL A 928 -0.14 0.26 38.97
N ALA A 929 0.33 0.36 40.21
CA ALA A 929 1.62 -0.16 40.65
C ALA A 929 1.39 -1.23 41.73
N ALA A 930 2.11 -2.34 41.63
CA ALA A 930 2.15 -3.38 42.65
C ALA A 930 3.19 -3.06 43.74
N LEU A 931 2.95 -3.56 44.95
CA LEU A 931 3.78 -3.48 46.14
C LEU A 931 4.22 -4.89 46.55
N ASP A 932 5.45 -5.03 47.04
CA ASP A 932 5.91 -6.26 47.69
C ASP A 932 5.61 -6.27 49.20
N GLY A 933 5.94 -7.38 49.87
CA GLY A 933 5.75 -7.53 51.32
C GLY A 933 6.60 -6.61 52.21
N THR A 934 7.51 -5.83 51.63
CA THR A 934 8.30 -4.79 52.31
C THR A 934 7.79 -3.37 52.05
N GLY A 935 6.81 -3.22 51.14
CA GLY A 935 6.31 -1.93 50.67
C GLY A 935 7.11 -1.30 49.54
N TRP A 936 8.01 -2.04 48.87
CA TRP A 936 8.68 -1.57 47.66
C TRP A 936 7.67 -1.45 46.52
N GLU A 937 7.62 -0.28 45.86
CA GLU A 937 6.67 0.00 44.78
C GLU A 937 7.32 -0.23 43.40
N SER A 938 6.65 -1.08 42.61
CA SER A 938 6.98 -1.37 41.22
C SER A 938 6.69 -0.17 40.29
N PRO A 939 7.16 -0.20 39.02
CA PRO A 939 6.67 0.75 38.02
C PRO A 939 5.14 0.79 37.94
N MET A 940 4.59 1.95 37.58
CA MET A 940 3.21 2.01 37.10
C MET A 940 3.08 1.21 35.78
N SER A 941 1.95 0.52 35.63
CA SER A 941 1.50 -0.17 34.41
C SER A 941 1.48 0.73 33.18
N HIS A 942 1.21 0.15 32.00
CA HIS A 942 0.70 0.93 30.87
C HIS A 942 -0.55 1.75 31.29
N PRO A 943 -0.68 3.00 30.83
CA PRO A 943 -1.79 3.86 31.24
C PRO A 943 -3.06 3.58 30.43
N ALA A 944 -4.18 3.41 31.12
CA ALA A 944 -5.52 3.42 30.54
C ALA A 944 -6.08 4.85 30.50
N SER A 945 -6.87 5.20 29.49
CA SER A 945 -7.51 6.52 29.37
C SER A 945 -9.04 6.39 29.40
N ALA A 946 -9.73 7.35 30.01
CA ALA A 946 -11.19 7.41 30.05
C ALA A 946 -11.73 8.85 30.13
N LEU A 947 -12.94 9.07 29.62
CA LEU A 947 -13.67 10.34 29.75
C LEU A 947 -14.72 10.27 30.88
N CYS A 948 -14.45 10.95 31.99
CA CYS A 948 -15.40 11.11 33.09
C CYS A 948 -16.22 12.40 32.91
N GLY A 949 -17.51 12.37 33.23
CA GLY A 949 -18.41 13.49 32.93
C GLY A 949 -19.17 13.32 31.60
N PRO A 950 -20.00 14.31 31.22
CA PRO A 950 -20.71 14.29 29.95
C PRO A 950 -19.74 14.18 28.77
N LEU A 951 -20.13 13.43 27.73
CA LEU A 951 -19.29 13.28 26.54
C LEU A 951 -19.60 14.36 25.50
N GLU A 952 -18.56 14.97 24.95
CA GLU A 952 -18.68 15.84 23.77
C GLU A 952 -18.84 15.04 22.46
N ASN A 953 -18.54 13.72 22.49
CA ASN A 953 -18.48 12.85 21.32
C ASN A 953 -19.19 11.51 21.62
N GLY A 954 -19.98 11.00 20.67
CA GLY A 954 -20.63 9.70 20.76
C GLY A 954 -19.71 8.51 20.38
N PRO A 955 -20.29 7.30 20.21
CA PRO A 955 -19.56 6.09 19.83
C PRO A 955 -18.68 6.23 18.59
N ARG A 956 -17.49 5.64 18.59
CA ARG A 956 -16.63 5.58 17.40
C ARG A 956 -17.01 4.37 16.53
N ILE A 957 -17.55 4.64 15.35
CA ILE A 957 -17.88 3.65 14.33
C ILE A 957 -16.66 3.44 13.40
N VAL A 958 -16.33 2.19 13.10
CA VAL A 958 -15.16 1.78 12.29
C VAL A 958 -15.57 0.64 11.34
N ALA A 959 -15.34 0.81 10.04
CA ALA A 959 -15.68 -0.19 9.02
C ALA A 959 -14.79 -0.05 7.77
N CYS A 960 -14.69 -1.13 6.97
CA CYS A 960 -14.12 -1.06 5.63
C CYS A 960 -14.97 -0.17 4.72
N LYS A 961 -14.34 0.63 3.86
CA LYS A 961 -15.06 1.47 2.89
C LYS A 961 -15.88 0.61 1.91
N PRO A 962 -17.15 0.96 1.64
CA PRO A 962 -18.04 0.12 0.82
C PRO A 962 -17.82 0.34 -0.68
N HIS A 963 -18.16 -0.67 -1.48
CA HIS A 963 -18.17 -0.55 -2.95
C HIS A 963 -19.37 0.28 -3.46
N GLY A 964 -19.17 0.96 -4.59
CA GLY A 964 -20.10 1.95 -5.15
C GLY A 964 -21.16 1.39 -6.12
N ARG A 965 -21.28 0.07 -6.27
CA ARG A 965 -22.32 -0.59 -7.09
C ARG A 965 -23.10 -1.64 -6.29
N LEU A 966 -24.40 -1.71 -6.46
CA LEU A 966 -25.31 -2.73 -5.91
C LEU A 966 -26.20 -3.32 -7.00
N THR A 967 -26.75 -4.52 -6.76
CA THR A 967 -27.70 -5.19 -7.67
C THR A 967 -29.11 -5.05 -7.13
N ALA A 968 -30.06 -4.60 -7.97
CA ALA A 968 -31.46 -4.49 -7.60
C ALA A 968 -32.05 -5.86 -7.20
N GLY A 969 -32.77 -5.93 -6.09
CA GLY A 969 -33.33 -7.19 -5.59
C GLY A 969 -32.31 -8.17 -5.03
N ALA A 970 -31.12 -7.71 -4.62
CA ALA A 970 -30.16 -8.46 -3.81
C ALA A 970 -30.00 -7.79 -2.43
N ASP A 971 -29.74 -8.59 -1.39
CA ASP A 971 -29.49 -8.09 -0.04
C ASP A 971 -28.14 -7.35 0.03
N PHE A 972 -28.09 -6.22 0.73
CA PHE A 972 -26.87 -5.46 0.99
C PHE A 972 -26.47 -5.60 2.46
N HIS A 973 -25.39 -6.36 2.70
CA HIS A 973 -24.81 -6.56 4.02
C HIS A 973 -23.80 -5.46 4.35
N LEU A 974 -23.72 -5.07 5.63
CA LEU A 974 -22.69 -4.16 6.12
C LEU A 974 -22.25 -4.56 7.53
N ARG A 975 -20.93 -4.56 7.79
CA ARG A 975 -20.33 -4.77 9.11
C ARG A 975 -19.65 -3.50 9.61
N ALA A 976 -19.74 -3.23 10.91
CA ALA A 976 -19.00 -2.15 11.56
C ALA A 976 -18.67 -2.51 13.02
N ALA A 977 -17.48 -2.12 13.49
CA ALA A 977 -17.16 -2.07 14.91
C ALA A 977 -17.60 -0.73 15.50
N VAL A 978 -18.30 -0.74 16.64
CA VAL A 978 -18.87 0.44 17.28
C VAL A 978 -18.38 0.52 18.73
N VAL A 979 -17.29 1.25 18.95
CA VAL A 979 -16.59 1.33 20.23
C VAL A 979 -17.04 2.57 21.00
N SER A 980 -17.49 2.42 22.24
CA SER A 980 -17.82 3.55 23.14
C SER A 980 -17.32 3.31 24.57
N ASP A 981 -17.08 4.41 25.28
CA ASP A 981 -16.90 4.39 26.75
C ASP A 981 -18.23 4.04 27.45
N ARG A 982 -19.37 4.35 26.84
CA ARG A 982 -20.72 4.04 27.34
C ARG A 982 -21.30 2.80 26.69
N ASP A 983 -22.47 2.32 27.15
CA ASP A 983 -23.10 1.12 26.58
C ASP A 983 -23.81 1.47 25.27
N VAL A 984 -23.49 0.75 24.18
CA VAL A 984 -24.08 1.01 22.86
C VAL A 984 -25.48 0.38 22.79
N VAL A 985 -26.52 1.22 22.75
CA VAL A 985 -27.93 0.80 22.84
C VAL A 985 -28.63 0.68 21.49
N ARG A 986 -28.11 1.33 20.43
CA ARG A 986 -28.62 1.19 19.07
C ARG A 986 -27.51 1.34 18.04
N VAL A 987 -27.54 0.51 17.00
CA VAL A 987 -26.78 0.68 15.77
C VAL A 987 -27.72 0.39 14.60
N ASP A 988 -27.85 1.32 13.65
CA ASP A 988 -28.72 1.20 12.47
C ASP A 988 -27.90 1.42 11.19
N ILE A 989 -28.21 0.68 10.12
CA ILE A 989 -28.00 1.19 8.76
C ILE A 989 -29.15 2.14 8.47
N VAL A 990 -28.84 3.40 8.16
CA VAL A 990 -29.80 4.42 7.78
C VAL A 990 -29.65 4.68 6.29
N ALA A 991 -30.66 4.34 5.49
CA ALA A 991 -30.57 4.35 4.02
C ALA A 991 -31.82 4.92 3.33
N ARG A 992 -31.66 5.38 2.09
CA ARG A 992 -32.77 5.85 1.24
C ARG A 992 -32.42 5.81 -0.26
N PRO A 993 -33.42 5.70 -1.16
CA PRO A 993 -33.21 5.97 -2.57
C PRO A 993 -32.90 7.46 -2.82
N PHE A 994 -32.12 7.73 -3.85
CA PHE A 994 -31.69 9.07 -4.24
C PHE A 994 -32.85 10.06 -4.41
N GLY A 995 -32.74 11.23 -3.76
CA GLY A 995 -33.74 12.30 -3.81
C GLY A 995 -35.00 12.07 -2.95
N VAL A 996 -35.18 10.89 -2.35
CA VAL A 996 -36.21 10.67 -1.33
C VAL A 996 -35.84 11.46 -0.08
N ARG A 997 -36.81 12.11 0.59
CA ARG A 997 -36.55 12.90 1.80
C ARG A 997 -36.44 12.04 3.06
N GLN A 998 -37.31 11.05 3.18
CA GLN A 998 -37.36 10.13 4.32
C GLN A 998 -36.19 9.14 4.28
N TRP A 999 -35.64 8.84 5.45
CA TRP A 999 -34.68 7.76 5.66
C TRP A 999 -35.39 6.55 6.26
N GLU A 1000 -35.04 5.35 5.78
CA GLU A 1000 -35.41 4.08 6.37
C GLU A 1000 -34.29 3.59 7.30
N ARG A 1001 -34.62 2.76 8.30
CA ARG A 1001 -33.66 2.25 9.29
C ARG A 1001 -33.72 0.72 9.35
N PHE A 1002 -32.56 0.10 9.26
CA PHE A 1002 -32.39 -1.34 9.35
C PHE A 1002 -31.44 -1.62 10.53
N PRO A 1003 -31.90 -2.32 11.59
CA PRO A 1003 -31.09 -2.51 12.79
C PRO A 1003 -29.87 -3.39 12.47
N MET A 1004 -28.71 -2.99 12.99
CA MET A 1004 -27.50 -3.83 12.98
C MET A 1004 -27.46 -4.61 14.29
N LEU A 1005 -27.36 -5.94 14.20
CA LEU A 1005 -27.31 -6.82 15.36
C LEU A 1005 -25.86 -7.01 15.80
N ARG A 1006 -25.63 -7.05 17.12
CA ARG A 1006 -24.31 -7.32 17.70
C ARG A 1006 -23.89 -8.75 17.32
N ARG A 1007 -22.84 -8.88 16.51
CA ARG A 1007 -22.31 -10.18 16.06
C ARG A 1007 -21.30 -10.72 17.06
N PHE A 1008 -20.30 -9.91 17.40
CA PHE A 1008 -19.14 -10.38 18.16
C PHE A 1008 -18.35 -9.22 18.77
N ARG A 1009 -18.13 -9.25 20.10
CA ARG A 1009 -17.56 -8.12 20.87
C ARG A 1009 -18.22 -6.79 20.48
N GLU A 1010 -17.49 -5.79 19.96
CA GLU A 1010 -18.08 -4.51 19.55
C GLU A 1010 -18.42 -4.45 18.05
N SER A 1011 -18.42 -5.59 17.35
CA SER A 1011 -18.86 -5.68 15.95
C SER A 1011 -20.36 -5.91 15.82
N TYR A 1012 -20.93 -5.22 14.83
CA TYR A 1012 -22.35 -5.25 14.46
C TYR A 1012 -22.47 -5.54 12.96
N GLU A 1013 -23.48 -6.31 12.58
CA GLU A 1013 -23.81 -6.64 11.19
C GLU A 1013 -25.27 -6.33 10.92
N GLY A 1014 -25.56 -5.68 9.79
CA GLY A 1014 -26.91 -5.35 9.36
C GLY A 1014 -27.13 -5.68 7.88
N ILE A 1015 -28.40 -5.72 7.48
CA ILE A 1015 -28.83 -6.05 6.13
C ILE A 1015 -29.86 -5.00 5.68
N VAL A 1016 -29.61 -4.35 4.54
CA VAL A 1016 -30.66 -3.65 3.79
C VAL A 1016 -31.26 -4.68 2.83
N PRO A 1017 -32.55 -5.06 3.00
CA PRO A 1017 -33.13 -6.20 2.29
C PRO A 1017 -33.37 -5.90 0.81
N ALA A 1018 -33.33 -6.94 -0.02
CA ALA A 1018 -33.55 -6.91 -1.46
C ALA A 1018 -34.74 -6.06 -1.93
N ALA A 1019 -35.85 -6.03 -1.18
CA ALA A 1019 -37.04 -5.23 -1.51
C ALA A 1019 -36.86 -3.70 -1.40
N ALA A 1020 -35.87 -3.24 -0.62
CA ALA A 1020 -35.46 -1.85 -0.52
C ALA A 1020 -34.41 -1.46 -1.59
N ILE A 1021 -33.62 -2.42 -2.08
CA ILE A 1021 -32.57 -2.20 -3.09
C ILE A 1021 -33.20 -2.14 -4.50
N ARG A 1022 -33.60 -0.94 -4.92
CA ARG A 1022 -34.27 -0.64 -6.19
C ARG A 1022 -33.36 0.08 -7.19
N PRO A 1023 -33.52 -0.10 -8.52
CA PRO A 1023 -32.65 0.54 -9.52
C PRO A 1023 -32.57 2.06 -9.39
N GLY A 1024 -31.38 2.62 -9.60
CA GLY A 1024 -31.11 4.06 -9.47
C GLY A 1024 -29.87 4.32 -8.61
N GLY A 1025 -30.03 5.15 -7.57
CA GLY A 1025 -28.99 5.40 -6.56
C GLY A 1025 -29.52 5.15 -5.16
N LEU A 1026 -28.67 4.63 -4.28
CA LEU A 1026 -28.93 4.47 -2.84
C LEU A 1026 -27.93 5.34 -2.06
N GLU A 1027 -28.42 6.15 -1.12
CA GLU A 1027 -27.62 6.77 -0.07
C GLU A 1027 -27.72 5.93 1.21
N PHE A 1028 -26.61 5.77 1.94
CA PHE A 1028 -26.62 5.10 3.25
C PHE A 1028 -25.51 5.58 4.17
N TYR A 1029 -25.73 5.45 5.47
CA TYR A 1029 -24.72 5.63 6.52
C TYR A 1029 -25.04 4.72 7.71
N VAL A 1030 -24.05 4.41 8.54
CA VAL A 1030 -24.29 3.74 9.84
C VAL A 1030 -24.51 4.83 10.88
N GLU A 1031 -25.51 4.66 11.75
CA GLU A 1031 -25.73 5.51 12.92
C GLU A 1031 -25.65 4.67 14.20
N ALA A 1032 -24.90 5.15 15.19
CA ALA A 1032 -24.83 4.53 16.52
C ALA A 1032 -25.32 5.51 17.60
N ALA A 1033 -25.89 4.97 18.67
CA ALA A 1033 -26.29 5.70 19.87
C ALA A 1033 -25.87 4.95 21.15
N ASP A 1034 -25.43 5.69 22.16
CA ASP A 1034 -25.12 5.15 23.49
C ASP A 1034 -26.22 5.38 24.54
N SER A 1035 -26.03 4.79 25.71
CA SER A 1035 -26.93 4.83 26.87
C SER A 1035 -27.15 6.22 27.47
N GLU A 1036 -26.29 7.20 27.16
CA GLU A 1036 -26.45 8.60 27.57
C GLU A 1036 -27.03 9.47 26.42
N GLY A 1037 -27.36 8.85 25.27
CA GLY A 1037 -28.02 9.48 24.13
C GLY A 1037 -27.06 10.12 23.12
N HIS A 1038 -25.74 10.04 23.32
CA HIS A 1038 -24.78 10.56 22.36
C HIS A 1038 -24.83 9.73 21.06
N ARG A 1039 -24.77 10.41 19.92
CA ARG A 1039 -24.90 9.80 18.59
C ARG A 1039 -23.69 10.08 17.72
N ALA A 1040 -23.37 9.10 16.89
CA ALA A 1040 -22.32 9.19 15.88
C ALA A 1040 -22.79 8.57 14.56
N VAL A 1041 -22.12 8.94 13.47
CA VAL A 1041 -22.42 8.46 12.12
C VAL A 1041 -21.15 8.12 11.36
N TRP A 1042 -21.23 7.11 10.49
CA TRP A 1042 -20.17 6.75 9.55
C TRP A 1042 -20.72 6.74 8.12
N PRO A 1043 -20.19 7.60 7.22
CA PRO A 1043 -19.09 8.55 7.44
C PRO A 1043 -19.51 9.73 8.35
N GLU A 1044 -18.54 10.38 9.01
CA GLU A 1044 -18.79 11.54 9.91
C GLU A 1044 -19.44 12.76 9.22
N THR A 1045 -19.48 12.73 7.89
CA THR A 1045 -20.11 13.70 7.00
C THR A 1045 -21.61 13.44 6.76
N ALA A 1046 -22.14 12.29 7.17
CA ALA A 1046 -23.57 12.02 7.05
C ALA A 1046 -24.41 12.94 7.96
N PRO A 1047 -25.66 13.28 7.60
CA PRO A 1047 -26.36 12.92 6.36
C PRO A 1047 -26.07 13.89 5.19
N ALA A 1048 -25.10 14.81 5.31
CA ALA A 1048 -24.82 15.82 4.29
C ALA A 1048 -23.98 15.29 3.11
N LEU A 1049 -23.08 14.35 3.37
CA LEU A 1049 -22.39 13.53 2.38
C LEU A 1049 -22.28 12.09 2.95
N PRO A 1050 -23.30 11.24 2.74
CA PRO A 1050 -23.30 9.83 3.16
C PRO A 1050 -22.50 8.95 2.19
N TRP A 1051 -22.39 7.64 2.46
CA TRP A 1051 -22.00 6.70 1.41
C TRP A 1051 -23.10 6.60 0.35
N SER A 1052 -22.74 6.14 -0.85
CA SER A 1052 -23.72 5.89 -1.91
C SER A 1052 -23.27 4.80 -2.86
N ALA A 1053 -24.25 4.10 -3.44
CA ALA A 1053 -24.02 3.17 -4.54
C ALA A 1053 -24.98 3.39 -5.71
N CYS A 1054 -24.50 3.13 -6.93
CA CYS A 1054 -25.34 2.97 -8.11
C CYS A 1054 -25.99 1.58 -8.06
N VAL A 1055 -27.32 1.53 -7.99
CA VAL A 1055 -28.09 0.27 -7.98
C VAL A 1055 -28.46 -0.08 -9.41
N GLN A 1056 -27.88 -1.14 -9.95
CA GLN A 1056 -28.11 -1.58 -11.32
C GLN A 1056 -29.29 -2.58 -11.39
N PRO A 1057 -30.06 -2.62 -12.49
CA PRO A 1057 -31.03 -3.68 -12.74
C PRO A 1057 -30.37 -5.07 -12.67
N ASN A 1058 -31.07 -6.05 -12.14
CA ASN A 1058 -30.60 -7.43 -12.13
C ASN A 1058 -30.68 -8.01 -13.55
N ALA A 1059 -29.55 -8.41 -14.12
CA ALA A 1059 -29.47 -8.94 -15.49
C ALA A 1059 -30.08 -10.35 -15.67
N ALA A 1060 -30.55 -10.99 -14.59
CA ALA A 1060 -31.23 -12.28 -14.60
C ALA A 1060 -32.77 -12.19 -14.51
N ARG A 1061 -33.35 -11.03 -14.84
CA ARG A 1061 -34.81 -10.78 -14.94
C ARG A 1061 -35.14 -9.79 -16.05
#